data_AF-A0A8J5BFM1-F1
#
_entry.id   AF-A0A8J5BFM1-F1
#
_cell.length_a   1.000
_cell.length_b   1.000
_cell.length_c   1.000
_cell.angle_alpha   90.00
_cell.angle_beta   90.00
_cell.angle_gamma   90.00
#
_symmetry.space_group_name_H-M   'P 1'
#
loop_
_entity.id
_entity.type
_entity.pdbx_description
1 polymer ?
#
loop_
_entity_poly.entity_id
_entity_poly.type
_entity_poly.pdbx_seq_one_letter_code
_entity_poly.pdbx_strand_id
1 'polypeptide(L)'
;MKGLFGRKKNDRDYYGSDQASYAGSQTTPEHHGPTPGPPPGPPPGSQQQQPMSAPPPPGPPPAQSSGSRSDAPKMLNVRNNDVMHERFVIVHGNAGPKGLDGVNGGNVVVTHHLNEFPSQRFPVADNYFKAFVHLAPGPNQLCVTYEYPDNRQPVSTSLTLIYTPLLQDPPLHLCLILGRDSKGEFQSQSYKKQVEGNSLDLAVRKMRMAGYMMSAFTNEIMLRNGFGNRTFRFHEEWDVDTLSNRESKTCRSTIKVHIVRSELSVAEINSPDYAQQNSNGKDTGKLFNIAYDALKRHGLPFTQDEVEHRAACVFVDSEWNTKRQLITGHAALGGGISNVRLAIFGGHALWTWPACVEEMVPALLDNTMVDVREVANDSRQSGSAWEALNVSQGAFMHEIGHLLGCPHQPDGIMLRGYLTWNRSFLAKEVTLGKGFHRPCLPADECSWHRLDALRFRHHPSFRLPHEHFPAPGKPNLYPVENGTIAKATSGIYLVEVHVEDWCRGHLEFAEDPQREVFLFEHDLRQAIKDPQYRDPKKPMRLEILSVGGQVTIDDFSKALCARDQNNAFQSYELGNKIGDETKAYFGHHNLVGVRLYAGDAVDGVEFLTQGSSVMFGKKGGNVTETIFEPGENIVGFFVRAGYWLDAIQLITNKRRSPLVGKSGGGDPHELIPPTGYRLVGMHGHMVNWLYGIGVVYEAIQ
;
A
#
# COMPACT_ATOMS: atom_id res chain seq x y z
N MET A 1 3.57 17.45 10.09
CA MET A 1 2.51 18.41 9.74
C MET A 1 2.37 19.50 10.82
N LYS A 2 3.12 20.60 10.73
CA LYS A 2 2.82 21.92 11.34
C LYS A 2 3.58 22.94 10.47
N GLY A 3 3.01 23.94 9.84
CA GLY A 3 1.71 24.58 10.02
C GLY A 3 1.18 25.17 8.69
N LEU A 4 -0.01 25.76 8.56
CA LEU A 4 -0.86 26.47 9.52
C LEU A 4 -0.21 26.65 10.90
N PHE A 5 0.51 27.77 11.00
CA PHE A 5 1.43 28.28 12.02
C PHE A 5 2.94 28.08 11.74
N GLY A 6 3.50 29.04 10.98
CA GLY A 6 4.70 29.80 11.39
C GLY A 6 6.11 29.27 11.07
N ARG A 7 6.67 29.73 9.94
CA ARG A 7 8.09 29.99 9.57
C ARG A 7 9.27 29.38 10.36
N LYS A 8 10.09 28.62 9.59
CA LYS A 8 11.58 28.59 9.45
C LYS A 8 12.50 28.72 10.70
N LYS A 9 13.29 27.67 10.97
CA LYS A 9 14.78 27.66 10.90
C LYS A 9 15.37 26.24 11.05
N ASN A 10 16.58 26.10 10.51
CA ASN A 10 17.44 24.91 10.32
C ASN A 10 17.78 24.10 11.58
N ASP A 11 18.15 22.82 11.37
CA ASP A 11 19.25 22.03 11.99
C ASP A 11 19.18 20.63 11.30
N ARG A 12 20.14 20.07 10.55
CA ARG A 12 21.58 19.77 10.66
C ARG A 12 22.00 18.95 11.89
N ASP A 13 22.48 17.74 11.54
CA ASP A 13 23.45 16.86 12.21
C ASP A 13 23.04 16.16 13.51
N TYR A 14 22.97 14.81 13.46
CA TYR A 14 23.48 13.90 14.49
C TYR A 14 23.53 12.47 13.92
N TYR A 15 24.68 12.05 13.38
CA TYR A 15 25.04 10.64 13.21
C TYR A 15 26.24 10.36 14.12
N GLY A 16 26.01 9.59 15.17
CA GLY A 16 27.04 8.98 16.00
C GLY A 16 27.38 7.59 15.46
N SER A 17 28.66 7.41 15.15
CA SER A 17 29.34 6.18 14.78
C SER A 17 29.22 5.09 15.85
N ASP A 18 29.11 3.82 15.43
CA ASP A 18 29.80 2.74 16.14
C ASP A 18 30.20 1.61 15.18
N GLN A 19 31.50 1.35 15.15
CA GLN A 19 32.17 0.24 14.49
C GLN A 19 32.10 -0.99 15.41
N ALA A 20 31.75 -2.16 14.86
CA ALA A 20 32.15 -3.42 15.48
C ALA A 20 32.42 -4.49 14.40
N SER A 21 33.62 -5.03 14.51
CA SER A 21 34.35 -5.92 13.61
C SER A 21 33.82 -7.35 13.54
N TYR A 22 33.87 -7.91 12.33
CA TYR A 22 33.70 -9.32 11.98
C TYR A 22 34.84 -10.20 12.53
N ALA A 23 34.49 -11.42 12.95
CA ALA A 23 35.38 -12.57 12.93
C ALA A 23 34.59 -13.79 12.43
N GLY A 24 35.05 -14.38 11.32
CA GLY A 24 34.35 -15.46 10.63
C GLY A 24 34.66 -16.85 11.16
N SER A 25 33.94 -17.84 10.62
CA SER A 25 34.52 -19.14 10.31
C SER A 25 33.73 -19.80 9.18
N GLN A 26 34.48 -20.33 8.22
CA GLN A 26 34.05 -21.03 7.03
C GLN A 26 33.61 -22.46 7.39
N THR A 27 32.58 -22.97 6.70
CA THR A 27 32.51 -24.38 6.30
C THR A 27 31.65 -24.51 5.03
N THR A 28 32.25 -25.05 3.98
CA THR A 28 31.59 -25.56 2.76
C THR A 28 30.93 -26.91 3.06
N PRO A 29 29.89 -27.32 2.31
CA PRO A 29 30.16 -28.37 1.32
C PRO A 29 29.33 -28.32 0.01
N GLU A 30 30.06 -28.66 -1.06
CA GLU A 30 29.76 -29.61 -2.14
C GLU A 30 28.55 -29.44 -3.09
N HIS A 31 28.94 -29.33 -4.37
CA HIS A 31 28.14 -29.29 -5.58
C HIS A 31 27.56 -30.66 -5.96
N HIS A 32 26.25 -30.69 -6.25
CA HIS A 32 25.66 -31.66 -7.18
C HIS A 32 25.16 -30.91 -8.42
N GLY A 33 25.73 -31.23 -9.58
CA GLY A 33 25.37 -30.65 -10.87
C GLY A 33 24.06 -31.22 -11.44
N PRO A 34 23.27 -30.44 -12.22
CA PRO A 34 22.10 -30.95 -12.91
C PRO A 34 22.39 -31.35 -14.36
N THR A 35 21.76 -32.46 -14.78
CA THR A 35 21.72 -33.01 -16.14
C THR A 35 20.86 -32.18 -17.11
N PRO A 36 21.10 -32.23 -18.44
CA PRO A 36 20.45 -31.36 -19.43
C PRO A 36 19.07 -31.88 -19.87
N GLY A 37 18.09 -30.98 -19.98
CA GLY A 37 16.79 -31.21 -20.62
C GLY A 37 16.79 -30.89 -22.13
N PRO A 38 15.76 -31.34 -22.88
CA PRO A 38 15.71 -31.29 -24.35
C PRO A 38 15.31 -29.90 -24.90
N PRO A 39 15.56 -29.63 -26.21
CA PRO A 39 15.51 -28.28 -26.78
C PRO A 39 14.10 -27.75 -27.07
N PRO A 40 13.90 -26.41 -27.13
CA PRO A 40 12.61 -25.79 -27.44
C PRO A 40 12.30 -25.75 -28.95
N GLY A 41 11.02 -25.90 -29.28
CA GLY A 41 10.47 -25.79 -30.64
C GLY A 41 10.34 -24.33 -31.15
N PRO A 42 10.07 -24.16 -32.46
CA PRO A 42 10.16 -22.87 -33.15
C PRO A 42 8.95 -21.93 -32.91
N PRO A 43 9.12 -20.60 -33.11
CA PRO A 43 8.09 -19.61 -32.80
C PRO A 43 7.04 -19.46 -33.93
N PRO A 44 5.77 -19.15 -33.62
CA PRO A 44 4.79 -18.76 -34.64
C PRO A 44 4.96 -17.30 -35.07
N GLY A 45 4.74 -17.07 -36.37
CA GLY A 45 5.01 -15.81 -37.08
C GLY A 45 4.07 -14.64 -36.80
N SER A 46 4.58 -13.47 -37.16
CA SER A 46 4.00 -12.13 -37.04
C SER A 46 2.70 -11.95 -37.83
N GLN A 47 1.62 -11.57 -37.15
CA GLN A 47 0.49 -10.86 -37.75
C GLN A 47 0.44 -9.43 -37.21
N GLN A 48 0.46 -8.46 -38.14
CA GLN A 48 0.28 -7.03 -37.90
C GLN A 48 -1.09 -6.77 -37.27
N GLN A 49 -1.12 -6.10 -36.11
CA GLN A 49 -2.36 -5.61 -35.49
C GLN A 49 -2.51 -4.10 -35.74
N GLN A 50 -3.65 -3.74 -36.32
CA GLN A 50 -4.18 -2.38 -36.41
C GLN A 50 -4.73 -1.92 -35.03
N PRO A 51 -4.89 -0.60 -34.80
CA PRO A 51 -5.19 -0.06 -33.47
C PRO A 51 -6.61 -0.39 -33.01
N MET A 52 -6.73 -1.08 -31.88
CA MET A 52 -8.01 -1.43 -31.26
C MET A 52 -8.52 -0.27 -30.39
N SER A 53 -9.72 0.18 -30.71
CA SER A 53 -10.53 1.17 -29.98
C SER A 53 -10.86 0.74 -28.55
N ALA A 54 -11.16 1.73 -27.69
CA ALA A 54 -11.54 1.60 -26.29
C ALA A 54 -12.56 0.48 -25.99
N PRO A 55 -12.47 -0.19 -24.83
CA PRO A 55 -13.40 -1.27 -24.47
C PRO A 55 -14.81 -0.73 -24.25
N PRO A 56 -15.86 -1.49 -24.62
CA PRO A 56 -17.24 -1.07 -24.41
C PRO A 56 -17.61 -1.14 -22.91
N PRO A 57 -18.61 -0.36 -22.46
CA PRO A 57 -19.14 -0.47 -21.11
C PRO A 57 -19.71 -1.88 -20.87
N PRO A 58 -19.77 -2.35 -19.61
CA PRO A 58 -20.25 -3.70 -19.28
C PRO A 58 -21.68 -3.89 -19.82
N GLY A 59 -21.83 -4.89 -20.69
CA GLY A 59 -23.13 -5.25 -21.26
C GLY A 59 -24.10 -5.78 -20.20
N PRO A 60 -25.43 -5.70 -20.44
CA PRO A 60 -26.43 -6.26 -19.54
C PRO A 60 -26.25 -7.79 -19.43
N PRO A 61 -26.53 -8.38 -18.26
CA PRO A 61 -26.32 -9.81 -18.04
C PRO A 61 -27.23 -10.66 -18.96
N PRO A 62 -26.82 -11.90 -19.32
CA PRO A 62 -27.62 -12.76 -20.16
C PRO A 62 -28.95 -13.10 -19.50
N ALA A 63 -30.05 -12.99 -20.24
CA ALA A 63 -31.37 -13.39 -19.79
C ALA A 63 -31.40 -14.92 -19.53
N GLN A 64 -31.49 -15.31 -18.26
CA GLN A 64 -31.83 -16.68 -17.87
C GLN A 64 -33.36 -16.80 -17.77
N SER A 65 -33.95 -17.66 -18.61
CA SER A 65 -35.37 -17.95 -18.60
C SER A 65 -35.75 -19.09 -17.67
N SER A 66 -36.85 -18.87 -16.94
CA SER A 66 -37.76 -19.78 -16.24
C SER A 66 -37.41 -20.22 -14.80
N GLY A 67 -38.12 -19.62 -13.84
CA GLY A 67 -38.54 -20.32 -12.61
C GLY A 67 -38.16 -19.71 -11.25
N SER A 68 -37.29 -18.70 -11.16
CA SER A 68 -36.99 -18.12 -9.83
C SER A 68 -38.21 -17.34 -9.33
N ARG A 69 -38.77 -17.69 -8.17
CA ARG A 69 -39.61 -16.75 -7.41
C ARG A 69 -38.86 -15.42 -7.35
N SER A 70 -39.53 -14.31 -7.66
CA SER A 70 -38.93 -12.96 -7.80
C SER A 70 -38.02 -12.56 -6.64
N ASP A 71 -38.27 -13.14 -5.47
CA ASP A 71 -37.71 -12.80 -4.18
C ASP A 71 -36.44 -13.61 -3.83
N ALA A 72 -36.09 -14.64 -4.61
CA ALA A 72 -34.89 -15.45 -4.34
C ALA A 72 -33.61 -14.60 -4.41
N PRO A 73 -32.61 -14.83 -3.52
CA PRO A 73 -31.37 -14.08 -3.54
C PRO A 73 -30.66 -14.10 -4.90
N LYS A 74 -30.23 -12.92 -5.38
CA LYS A 74 -29.46 -12.73 -6.62
C LYS A 74 -28.21 -11.94 -6.31
N MET A 75 -27.06 -12.60 -6.33
CA MET A 75 -25.76 -11.99 -6.10
C MET A 75 -25.36 -11.09 -7.27
N LEU A 76 -24.79 -9.92 -6.97
CA LEU A 76 -24.40 -8.92 -7.97
C LEU A 76 -22.89 -8.79 -8.14
N ASN A 77 -22.11 -9.05 -7.09
CA ASN A 77 -20.65 -8.91 -7.13
C ASN A 77 -19.89 -10.22 -7.33
N VAL A 78 -20.54 -11.37 -7.16
CA VAL A 78 -19.90 -12.69 -7.26
C VAL A 78 -20.62 -13.60 -8.23
N ARG A 79 -19.87 -14.50 -8.85
CA ARG A 79 -20.33 -15.54 -9.78
C ARG A 79 -19.90 -16.91 -9.31
N ASN A 80 -20.55 -17.94 -9.84
CA ASN A 80 -20.17 -19.32 -9.57
C ASN A 80 -18.72 -19.58 -10.02
N ASN A 81 -17.96 -20.19 -9.12
CA ASN A 81 -16.55 -20.55 -9.25
C ASN A 81 -15.58 -19.36 -9.27
N ASP A 82 -16.01 -18.16 -8.86
CA ASP A 82 -15.07 -17.06 -8.61
C ASP A 82 -14.04 -17.49 -7.55
N VAL A 83 -12.79 -17.14 -7.81
CA VAL A 83 -11.68 -17.37 -6.88
C VAL A 83 -11.57 -16.17 -5.94
N MET A 84 -11.56 -16.47 -4.65
CA MET A 84 -11.41 -15.55 -3.53
C MET A 84 -10.07 -15.81 -2.83
N HIS A 85 -9.52 -14.79 -2.19
CA HIS A 85 -8.18 -14.84 -1.61
C HIS A 85 -8.14 -14.51 -0.12
N GLU A 86 -9.30 -14.27 0.46
CA GLU A 86 -9.54 -13.98 1.85
C GLU A 86 -10.60 -14.91 2.45
N ARG A 87 -10.51 -15.13 3.76
CA ARG A 87 -11.36 -16.05 4.49
C ARG A 87 -12.81 -15.55 4.65
N PHE A 88 -13.00 -14.22 4.64
CA PHE A 88 -14.31 -13.61 4.72
C PHE A 88 -14.50 -12.63 3.57
N VAL A 89 -15.60 -12.79 2.83
CA VAL A 89 -15.94 -11.97 1.66
C VAL A 89 -17.24 -11.20 1.91
N ILE A 90 -17.37 -10.02 1.30
CA ILE A 90 -18.67 -9.34 1.24
C ILE A 90 -19.41 -9.85 0.00
N VAL A 91 -20.61 -10.41 0.18
CA VAL A 91 -21.52 -10.76 -0.92
C VAL A 91 -22.73 -9.86 -0.83
N HIS A 92 -23.08 -9.20 -1.94
CA HIS A 92 -24.27 -8.35 -1.98
C HIS A 92 -25.13 -8.60 -3.20
N GLY A 93 -26.39 -8.19 -3.09
CA GLY A 93 -27.33 -8.29 -4.18
C GLY A 93 -28.77 -8.12 -3.76
N ASN A 94 -29.69 -8.69 -4.53
CA ASN A 94 -31.12 -8.52 -4.31
C ASN A 94 -31.75 -9.73 -3.63
N ALA A 95 -32.67 -9.52 -2.69
CA ALA A 95 -33.44 -10.59 -2.04
C ALA A 95 -34.75 -10.02 -1.48
N GLY A 96 -35.83 -10.80 -1.47
CA GLY A 96 -37.13 -10.38 -0.94
C GLY A 96 -37.92 -9.43 -1.86
N PRO A 97 -39.16 -9.07 -1.49
CA PRO A 97 -39.97 -8.14 -2.29
C PRO A 97 -39.51 -6.68 -2.11
N LYS A 98 -39.87 -5.82 -3.07
CA LYS A 98 -39.64 -4.37 -3.00
C LYS A 98 -40.68 -3.67 -2.11
N GLY A 99 -40.30 -2.56 -1.48
CA GLY A 99 -41.23 -1.67 -0.77
C GLY A 99 -41.62 -2.10 0.65
N LEU A 100 -40.94 -3.09 1.23
CA LEU A 100 -41.05 -3.40 2.65
C LEU A 100 -40.35 -2.32 3.48
N ASP A 101 -40.92 -1.94 4.62
CA ASP A 101 -40.21 -1.05 5.54
C ASP A 101 -38.91 -1.72 6.07
N GLY A 102 -37.96 -0.91 6.54
CA GLY A 102 -36.63 -1.38 6.93
C GLY A 102 -36.57 -2.10 8.28
N VAL A 103 -37.70 -2.27 8.96
CA VAL A 103 -37.84 -3.16 10.12
C VAL A 103 -38.32 -4.54 9.64
N ASN A 104 -39.19 -4.56 8.63
CA ASN A 104 -39.84 -5.74 8.07
C ASN A 104 -39.19 -6.22 6.76
N GLY A 105 -37.89 -6.00 6.55
CA GLY A 105 -37.21 -6.36 5.29
C GLY A 105 -36.92 -7.85 5.10
N GLY A 106 -36.97 -8.65 6.18
CA GLY A 106 -36.54 -10.05 6.19
C GLY A 106 -35.02 -10.17 6.34
N ASN A 107 -34.49 -11.38 6.19
CA ASN A 107 -33.06 -11.64 6.38
C ASN A 107 -32.53 -12.59 5.31
N VAL A 108 -31.26 -12.41 4.94
CA VAL A 108 -30.51 -13.43 4.21
C VAL A 108 -29.74 -14.27 5.21
N VAL A 109 -29.85 -15.59 5.09
CA VAL A 109 -29.08 -16.59 5.82
C VAL A 109 -28.19 -17.34 4.84
N VAL A 110 -26.89 -17.34 5.11
CA VAL A 110 -25.89 -18.07 4.33
C VAL A 110 -25.50 -19.33 5.10
N THR A 111 -25.60 -20.48 4.44
CA THR A 111 -25.22 -21.78 4.97
C THR A 111 -24.15 -22.41 4.08
N HIS A 112 -23.21 -23.12 4.70
CA HIS A 112 -22.07 -23.74 4.03
C HIS A 112 -22.23 -25.27 4.02
N HIS A 113 -21.97 -25.94 2.88
CA HIS A 113 -22.15 -27.39 2.75
C HIS A 113 -21.30 -28.24 3.73
N LEU A 114 -20.07 -27.80 4.05
CA LEU A 114 -19.22 -28.46 5.05
C LEU A 114 -19.72 -28.29 6.48
N ASN A 115 -20.60 -27.31 6.73
CA ASN A 115 -21.07 -26.95 8.08
C ASN A 115 -19.91 -26.73 9.08
N GLU A 116 -18.77 -26.25 8.59
CA GLU A 116 -17.57 -25.95 9.37
C GLU A 116 -17.60 -24.56 10.00
N PHE A 117 -18.63 -23.74 9.77
CA PHE A 117 -18.85 -22.46 10.43
C PHE A 117 -20.37 -22.22 10.53
N PRO A 118 -20.87 -21.59 11.61
CA PRO A 118 -22.30 -21.41 11.79
C PRO A 118 -22.94 -20.56 10.70
N SER A 119 -24.23 -20.81 10.45
CA SER A 119 -25.00 -20.03 9.48
C SER A 119 -24.99 -18.53 9.81
N GLN A 120 -24.72 -17.71 8.81
CA GLN A 120 -24.51 -16.27 8.96
C GLN A 120 -25.76 -15.54 8.50
N ARG A 121 -26.26 -14.58 9.30
CA ARG A 121 -27.58 -13.97 9.09
C ARG A 121 -27.47 -12.45 9.03
N PHE A 122 -27.99 -11.85 7.96
CA PHE A 122 -27.89 -10.43 7.70
C PHE A 122 -29.23 -9.82 7.28
N PRO A 123 -29.54 -8.58 7.69
CA PRO A 123 -30.81 -7.94 7.37
C PRO A 123 -30.88 -7.56 5.89
N VAL A 124 -32.06 -7.71 5.31
CA VAL A 124 -32.41 -7.16 4.00
C VAL A 124 -33.05 -5.79 4.20
N ALA A 125 -32.75 -4.84 3.31
CA ALA A 125 -33.40 -3.53 3.27
C ALA A 125 -33.78 -3.21 1.82
N ASP A 126 -35.07 -2.94 1.57
CA ASP A 126 -35.60 -2.52 0.27
C ASP A 126 -35.11 -3.38 -0.91
N ASN A 127 -35.30 -4.70 -0.81
CA ASN A 127 -34.86 -5.69 -1.81
C ASN A 127 -33.32 -5.75 -2.00
N TYR A 128 -32.53 -5.29 -1.04
CA TYR A 128 -31.07 -5.33 -1.10
C TYR A 128 -30.46 -5.94 0.16
N PHE A 129 -29.40 -6.72 0.00
CA PHE A 129 -28.69 -7.35 1.11
C PHE A 129 -27.17 -7.20 0.94
N LYS A 130 -26.48 -7.24 2.08
CA LYS A 130 -25.04 -7.47 2.18
C LYS A 130 -24.81 -8.56 3.20
N ALA A 131 -23.91 -9.47 2.90
CA ALA A 131 -23.57 -10.60 3.74
C ALA A 131 -22.06 -10.70 3.88
N PHE A 132 -21.58 -10.84 5.12
CA PHE A 132 -20.18 -11.09 5.43
C PHE A 132 -19.99 -12.61 5.57
N VAL A 133 -19.50 -13.24 4.52
CA VAL A 133 -19.58 -14.70 4.31
C VAL A 133 -18.24 -15.36 4.61
N HIS A 134 -18.26 -16.42 5.42
CA HIS A 134 -17.09 -17.22 5.76
C HIS A 134 -16.82 -18.25 4.66
N LEU A 135 -15.54 -18.44 4.34
CA LEU A 135 -15.07 -19.46 3.41
C LEU A 135 -14.03 -20.37 4.09
N ALA A 136 -14.11 -21.67 3.80
CA ALA A 136 -13.08 -22.66 4.06
C ALA A 136 -12.14 -22.77 2.84
N PRO A 137 -10.84 -23.08 3.02
CA PRO A 137 -9.93 -23.28 1.89
C PRO A 137 -10.46 -24.32 0.89
N GLY A 138 -10.43 -24.00 -0.40
CA GLY A 138 -10.97 -24.84 -1.48
C GLY A 138 -12.38 -24.43 -1.93
N PRO A 139 -13.15 -25.35 -2.54
CA PRO A 139 -14.52 -25.08 -3.00
C PRO A 139 -15.52 -24.93 -1.86
N ASN A 140 -16.31 -23.87 -1.90
CA ASN A 140 -17.34 -23.49 -0.93
C ASN A 140 -18.70 -23.50 -1.62
N GLN A 141 -19.46 -24.58 -1.49
CA GLN A 141 -20.87 -24.61 -1.89
C GLN A 141 -21.73 -23.97 -0.80
N LEU A 142 -22.33 -22.85 -1.14
CA LEU A 142 -23.13 -22.01 -0.28
C LEU A 142 -24.60 -22.07 -0.71
N CYS A 143 -25.50 -22.08 0.28
CA CYS A 143 -26.92 -21.86 0.07
C CYS A 143 -27.32 -20.53 0.73
N VAL A 144 -27.69 -19.56 -0.11
CA VAL A 144 -28.11 -18.22 0.28
C VAL A 144 -29.63 -18.20 0.30
N THR A 145 -30.21 -18.04 1.48
CA THR A 145 -31.65 -18.18 1.72
C THR A 145 -32.25 -16.87 2.19
N TYR A 146 -33.34 -16.42 1.59
CA TYR A 146 -34.14 -15.31 2.08
C TYR A 146 -35.26 -15.81 2.99
N GLU A 147 -35.21 -15.37 4.25
CA GLU A 147 -36.23 -15.56 5.26
C GLU A 147 -37.18 -14.36 5.30
N TYR A 148 -38.46 -14.62 5.02
CA TYR A 148 -39.50 -13.62 5.11
C TYR A 148 -39.78 -13.23 6.57
N PRO A 149 -40.15 -11.96 6.84
CA PRO A 149 -40.50 -11.50 8.20
C PRO A 149 -41.69 -12.24 8.82
N ASP A 150 -42.63 -12.70 7.99
CA ASP A 150 -43.85 -13.41 8.41
C ASP A 150 -43.66 -14.93 8.46
N ASN A 151 -42.41 -15.41 8.41
CA ASN A 151 -42.04 -16.81 8.49
C ASN A 151 -42.69 -17.73 7.44
N ARG A 152 -43.15 -17.18 6.30
CA ARG A 152 -43.57 -18.01 5.16
C ARG A 152 -42.36 -18.77 4.58
N GLN A 153 -42.64 -19.79 3.76
CA GLN A 153 -41.62 -20.64 3.17
C GLN A 153 -40.49 -19.84 2.50
N PRO A 154 -39.22 -20.03 2.94
CA PRO A 154 -38.10 -19.26 2.43
C PRO A 154 -37.75 -19.64 0.98
N VAL A 155 -36.96 -18.80 0.34
CA VAL A 155 -36.48 -18.99 -1.04
C VAL A 155 -34.96 -18.90 -1.09
N SER A 156 -34.32 -19.75 -1.87
CA SER A 156 -32.86 -19.90 -1.82
C SER A 156 -32.21 -19.95 -3.21
N THR A 157 -30.93 -19.60 -3.24
CA THR A 157 -30.04 -19.67 -4.40
C THR A 157 -28.72 -20.33 -4.00
N SER A 158 -28.23 -21.25 -4.83
CA SER A 158 -26.92 -21.87 -4.64
C SER A 158 -25.80 -21.02 -5.27
N LEU A 159 -24.67 -20.94 -4.58
CA LEU A 159 -23.46 -20.25 -5.02
C LEU A 159 -22.25 -21.11 -4.70
N THR A 160 -21.32 -21.27 -5.64
CA THR A 160 -20.02 -21.89 -5.38
C THR A 160 -18.91 -20.84 -5.48
N LEU A 161 -18.08 -20.71 -4.46
CA LEU A 161 -16.88 -19.86 -4.46
C LEU A 161 -15.63 -20.71 -4.17
N ILE A 162 -14.46 -20.32 -4.66
CA ILE A 162 -13.22 -21.07 -4.42
C ILE A 162 -12.27 -20.18 -3.62
N TYR A 163 -11.96 -20.54 -2.37
CA TYR A 163 -11.02 -19.79 -1.56
C TYR A 163 -9.60 -20.36 -1.66
N THR A 164 -8.65 -19.57 -2.16
CA THR A 164 -7.22 -19.90 -2.22
C THR A 164 -6.39 -18.84 -1.50
N PRO A 165 -5.82 -19.11 -0.31
CA PRO A 165 -5.04 -18.11 0.43
C PRO A 165 -3.73 -17.74 -0.29
N LEU A 166 -3.39 -16.45 -0.29
CA LEU A 166 -2.16 -15.91 -0.91
C LEU A 166 -0.98 -15.94 0.08
N LEU A 167 -0.58 -17.13 0.54
CA LEU A 167 0.47 -17.28 1.57
C LEU A 167 1.85 -16.81 1.13
N GLN A 168 2.07 -16.63 -0.17
CA GLN A 168 3.30 -16.09 -0.74
C GLN A 168 3.46 -14.56 -0.57
N ASP A 169 2.39 -13.87 -0.21
CA ASP A 169 2.40 -12.41 -0.09
C ASP A 169 2.80 -11.98 1.34
N PRO A 170 3.54 -10.87 1.50
CA PRO A 170 3.98 -10.41 2.82
C PRO A 170 2.78 -10.14 3.74
N PRO A 171 2.71 -10.79 4.92
CA PRO A 171 1.59 -10.61 5.84
C PRO A 171 1.67 -9.30 6.62
N LEU A 172 0.51 -8.83 7.06
CA LEU A 172 0.36 -7.79 8.07
C LEU A 172 0.16 -8.43 9.45
N HIS A 173 0.91 -7.97 10.45
CA HIS A 173 0.82 -8.42 11.83
C HIS A 173 -0.08 -7.49 12.65
N LEU A 174 -1.09 -8.04 13.34
CA LEU A 174 -1.87 -7.29 14.32
C LEU A 174 -1.22 -7.39 15.70
N CYS A 175 -1.06 -6.24 16.37
CA CYS A 175 -0.40 -6.17 17.66
C CYS A 175 -1.24 -5.40 18.69
N LEU A 176 -1.32 -5.91 19.91
CA LEU A 176 -1.83 -5.19 21.07
C LEU A 176 -0.65 -4.80 21.94
N ILE A 177 -0.42 -3.49 22.09
CA ILE A 177 0.65 -2.95 22.91
C ILE A 177 0.11 -2.63 24.31
N LEU A 178 0.84 -3.09 25.31
CA LEU A 178 0.53 -2.90 26.73
C LEU A 178 1.68 -2.21 27.45
N GLY A 179 1.38 -1.35 28.41
CA GLY A 179 2.37 -0.89 29.38
C GLY A 179 2.94 -2.04 30.22
N ARG A 180 4.16 -1.89 30.75
CA ARG A 180 4.81 -2.93 31.57
C ARG A 180 3.93 -3.40 32.73
N ASP A 181 3.20 -2.47 33.34
CA ASP A 181 2.30 -2.63 34.48
C ASP A 181 0.81 -2.68 34.09
N SER A 182 0.52 -2.85 32.79
CA SER A 182 -0.86 -2.97 32.29
C SER A 182 -1.57 -4.19 32.86
N LYS A 183 -2.85 -3.97 33.18
CA LYS A 183 -3.81 -5.02 33.58
C LYS A 183 -4.42 -5.75 32.38
N GLY A 184 -4.18 -5.28 31.15
CA GLY A 184 -4.81 -5.81 29.95
C GLY A 184 -6.30 -5.52 29.89
N GLU A 185 -6.70 -4.28 30.21
CA GLU A 185 -8.07 -3.82 30.14
C GLU A 185 -8.16 -2.57 29.27
N PHE A 186 -9.04 -2.56 28.27
CA PHE A 186 -9.32 -1.37 27.47
C PHE A 186 -10.45 -0.54 28.08
N GLN A 187 -10.54 0.75 27.73
CA GLN A 187 -11.62 1.61 28.21
C GLN A 187 -12.97 1.24 27.55
N SER A 188 -14.04 1.21 28.35
CA SER A 188 -15.40 0.92 27.86
C SER A 188 -16.43 1.71 28.66
N GLN A 189 -17.51 2.10 27.99
CA GLN A 189 -18.69 2.65 28.66
C GLN A 189 -19.39 1.55 29.49
N SER A 190 -20.02 1.94 30.59
CA SER A 190 -20.54 1.03 31.63
C SER A 190 -21.57 0.05 31.09
N TYR A 191 -22.51 0.50 30.24
CA TYR A 191 -23.56 -0.37 29.70
C TYR A 191 -22.97 -1.52 28.88
N LYS A 192 -21.88 -1.28 28.13
CA LYS A 192 -21.21 -2.28 27.31
C LYS A 192 -20.31 -3.16 28.18
N LYS A 193 -19.53 -2.54 29.08
CA LYS A 193 -18.63 -3.24 30.01
C LYS A 193 -19.36 -4.26 30.88
N GLN A 194 -20.58 -3.95 31.31
CA GLN A 194 -21.40 -4.88 32.11
C GLN A 194 -21.84 -6.13 31.32
N VAL A 195 -21.96 -6.03 30.00
CA VAL A 195 -22.45 -7.11 29.13
C VAL A 195 -21.31 -7.97 28.59
N GLU A 196 -20.26 -7.35 28.05
CA GLU A 196 -19.15 -8.07 27.39
C GLU A 196 -17.82 -8.04 28.17
N GLY A 197 -17.69 -7.16 29.15
CA GLY A 197 -16.41 -6.90 29.82
C GLY A 197 -15.50 -5.97 29.01
N ASN A 198 -14.20 -5.99 29.32
CA ASN A 198 -13.19 -5.15 28.66
C ASN A 198 -11.78 -5.76 28.72
N SER A 199 -11.70 -7.10 28.70
CA SER A 199 -10.45 -7.84 28.90
C SER A 199 -9.55 -7.87 27.67
N LEU A 200 -8.29 -8.27 27.87
CA LEU A 200 -7.32 -8.49 26.80
C LEU A 200 -7.78 -9.57 25.82
N ASP A 201 -8.41 -10.65 26.31
CA ASP A 201 -8.99 -11.69 25.45
C ASP A 201 -10.05 -11.11 24.52
N LEU A 202 -10.96 -10.28 25.06
CA LEU A 202 -11.96 -9.60 24.25
C LEU A 202 -11.31 -8.64 23.22
N ALA A 203 -10.24 -7.94 23.59
CA ALA A 203 -9.48 -7.11 22.66
C ALA A 203 -8.89 -7.93 21.50
N VAL A 204 -8.32 -9.12 21.77
CA VAL A 204 -7.83 -10.04 20.73
C VAL A 204 -8.95 -10.43 19.77
N ARG A 205 -10.13 -10.79 20.29
CA ARG A 205 -11.29 -11.18 19.47
C ARG A 205 -11.76 -10.03 18.57
N LYS A 206 -11.86 -8.83 19.12
CA LYS A 206 -12.25 -7.61 18.39
C LYS A 206 -11.21 -7.22 17.32
N MET A 207 -9.93 -7.36 17.62
CA MET A 207 -8.85 -7.16 16.64
C MET A 207 -8.93 -8.16 15.48
N ARG A 208 -9.16 -9.45 15.77
CA ARG A 208 -9.36 -10.48 14.73
C ARG A 208 -10.53 -10.14 13.81
N MET A 209 -11.69 -9.82 14.39
CA MET A 209 -12.88 -9.47 13.63
C MET A 209 -12.64 -8.23 12.76
N ALA A 210 -12.03 -7.17 13.33
CA ALA A 210 -11.68 -5.96 12.60
C ALA A 210 -10.75 -6.24 11.41
N GLY A 211 -9.73 -7.08 11.59
CA GLY A 211 -8.83 -7.47 10.51
C GLY A 211 -9.57 -8.09 9.32
N TYR A 212 -10.44 -9.07 9.56
CA TYR A 212 -11.21 -9.68 8.47
C TYR A 212 -12.17 -8.69 7.80
N MET A 213 -12.85 -7.83 8.58
CA MET A 213 -13.71 -6.76 8.02
C MET A 213 -12.91 -5.85 7.08
N MET A 214 -11.72 -5.42 7.50
CA MET A 214 -10.82 -4.57 6.70
C MET A 214 -10.35 -5.24 5.41
N SER A 215 -9.98 -6.52 5.48
CA SER A 215 -9.55 -7.28 4.29
C SER A 215 -10.68 -7.46 3.28
N ALA A 216 -11.89 -7.80 3.75
CA ALA A 216 -13.07 -8.01 2.89
C ALA A 216 -13.55 -6.70 2.26
N PHE A 217 -13.56 -5.62 3.03
CA PHE A 217 -13.86 -4.27 2.54
C PHE A 217 -12.92 -3.89 1.38
N THR A 218 -11.62 -4.11 1.58
CA THR A 218 -10.62 -3.78 0.58
C THR A 218 -10.78 -4.64 -0.67
N ASN A 219 -11.04 -5.94 -0.51
CA ASN A 219 -11.30 -6.83 -1.64
C ASN A 219 -12.48 -6.34 -2.51
N GLU A 220 -13.61 -6.04 -1.88
CA GLU A 220 -14.81 -5.58 -2.59
C GLU A 220 -14.54 -4.29 -3.38
N ILE A 221 -13.73 -3.38 -2.86
CA ILE A 221 -13.36 -2.15 -3.58
C ILE A 221 -12.38 -2.43 -4.72
N MET A 222 -11.41 -3.32 -4.53
CA MET A 222 -10.49 -3.71 -5.60
C MET A 222 -11.23 -4.38 -6.75
N LEU A 223 -12.17 -5.28 -6.44
CA LEU A 223 -13.06 -5.90 -7.41
C LEU A 223 -13.86 -4.85 -8.19
N ARG A 224 -14.48 -3.89 -7.47
CA ARG A 224 -15.28 -2.81 -8.06
C ARG A 224 -14.46 -1.84 -8.93
N ASN A 225 -13.16 -1.73 -8.67
CA ASN A 225 -12.21 -0.98 -9.48
C ASN A 225 -11.70 -1.73 -10.71
N GLY A 226 -12.16 -2.97 -10.93
CA GLY A 226 -11.77 -3.79 -12.07
C GLY A 226 -10.50 -4.61 -11.86
N PHE A 227 -9.93 -4.60 -10.65
CA PHE A 227 -8.65 -5.26 -10.37
C PHE A 227 -8.81 -6.72 -9.92
N GLY A 228 -10.03 -7.26 -9.94
CA GLY A 228 -10.33 -8.62 -9.49
C GLY A 228 -10.27 -8.76 -7.97
N ASN A 229 -10.55 -9.98 -7.48
CA ASN A 229 -10.53 -10.25 -6.04
C ASN A 229 -9.09 -10.21 -5.53
N ARG A 230 -8.70 -9.19 -4.77
CA ARG A 230 -7.40 -9.08 -4.12
C ARG A 230 -7.47 -8.18 -2.90
N THR A 231 -6.69 -8.52 -1.88
CA THR A 231 -6.54 -7.72 -0.67
C THR A 231 -5.23 -8.07 0.02
N PHE A 232 -4.80 -7.26 0.99
CA PHE A 232 -3.68 -7.61 1.85
C PHE A 232 -4.08 -8.75 2.81
N ARG A 233 -3.14 -9.66 3.10
CA ARG A 233 -3.35 -10.72 4.09
C ARG A 233 -2.79 -10.36 5.45
N PHE A 234 -3.37 -10.95 6.49
CA PHE A 234 -2.82 -10.94 7.84
C PHE A 234 -1.96 -12.17 8.11
N HIS A 235 -1.07 -12.11 9.09
CA HIS A 235 -0.40 -13.30 9.61
C HIS A 235 -1.41 -14.17 10.36
N GLU A 236 -1.53 -15.42 9.96
CA GLU A 236 -2.51 -16.38 10.50
C GLU A 236 -1.79 -17.62 11.01
N GLU A 237 -2.29 -18.16 12.12
CA GLU A 237 -1.81 -19.39 12.75
C GLU A 237 -2.99 -20.34 12.97
N TRP A 238 -2.71 -21.63 13.14
CA TRP A 238 -3.73 -22.57 13.60
C TRP A 238 -3.97 -22.36 15.10
N ASP A 239 -5.13 -21.82 15.46
CA ASP A 239 -5.47 -21.44 16.83
C ASP A 239 -7.00 -21.53 17.05
N VAL A 240 -7.44 -21.35 18.30
CA VAL A 240 -8.87 -21.24 18.65
C VAL A 240 -9.47 -20.06 17.90
N ASP A 241 -10.46 -20.36 17.07
CA ASP A 241 -11.16 -19.39 16.26
C ASP A 241 -12.24 -18.69 17.08
N THR A 242 -12.24 -17.37 17.03
CA THR A 242 -13.08 -16.53 17.90
C THR A 242 -14.16 -15.78 17.14
N LEU A 243 -14.33 -16.10 15.85
CA LEU A 243 -15.16 -15.34 14.91
C LEU A 243 -16.64 -15.74 14.95
N SER A 244 -17.00 -16.75 15.76
CA SER A 244 -18.39 -17.02 16.10
C SER A 244 -18.55 -17.18 17.61
N ASN A 245 -19.63 -16.62 18.17
CA ASN A 245 -20.04 -16.85 19.56
C ASN A 245 -20.96 -18.08 19.72
N ARG A 246 -21.29 -18.77 18.62
CA ARG A 246 -22.07 -20.01 18.62
C ARG A 246 -21.20 -21.27 18.65
N GLU A 247 -19.90 -21.08 18.55
CA GLU A 247 -18.91 -22.14 18.66
C GLU A 247 -18.03 -21.90 19.88
N SER A 248 -17.44 -22.97 20.40
CA SER A 248 -16.49 -22.88 21.50
C SER A 248 -15.35 -23.83 21.23
N LYS A 249 -14.11 -23.30 21.29
CA LYS A 249 -12.86 -24.06 21.17
C LYS A 249 -12.65 -24.77 19.83
N THR A 250 -13.33 -24.35 18.77
CA THR A 250 -13.03 -24.83 17.42
C THR A 250 -11.74 -24.17 16.93
N CYS A 251 -10.76 -24.95 16.49
CA CYS A 251 -9.52 -24.40 15.94
C CYS A 251 -9.61 -24.28 14.42
N ARG A 252 -9.12 -23.16 13.88
CA ARG A 252 -8.98 -22.90 12.44
C ARG A 252 -7.73 -22.06 12.20
N SER A 253 -7.33 -21.91 10.94
CA SER A 253 -6.37 -20.85 10.60
C SER A 253 -7.05 -19.50 10.87
N THR A 254 -6.47 -18.71 11.77
CA THR A 254 -7.02 -17.41 12.17
C THR A 254 -5.93 -16.40 12.48
N ILE A 255 -6.27 -15.11 12.42
CA ILE A 255 -5.29 -14.02 12.61
C ILE A 255 -4.60 -14.15 13.97
N LYS A 256 -3.28 -14.15 13.94
CA LYS A 256 -2.46 -14.05 15.15
C LYS A 256 -2.40 -12.59 15.59
N VAL A 257 -2.88 -12.33 16.81
CA VAL A 257 -2.71 -11.05 17.48
C VAL A 257 -1.52 -11.16 18.44
N HIS A 258 -0.48 -10.37 18.20
CA HIS A 258 0.73 -10.33 19.03
C HIS A 258 0.46 -9.51 20.29
N ILE A 259 0.77 -10.06 21.47
CA ILE A 259 0.66 -9.35 22.74
C ILE A 259 2.05 -8.79 23.09
N VAL A 260 2.20 -7.47 22.95
CA VAL A 260 3.49 -6.78 23.00
C VAL A 260 3.57 -5.94 24.27
N ARG A 261 4.46 -6.28 25.20
CA ARG A 261 4.72 -5.46 26.40
C ARG A 261 5.79 -4.40 26.13
N SER A 262 5.41 -3.14 26.32
CA SER A 262 6.33 -2.02 26.37
C SER A 262 7.16 -2.04 27.66
N GLU A 263 8.36 -1.46 27.62
CA GLU A 263 9.14 -1.15 28.81
C GLU A 263 8.55 0.04 29.58
N LEU A 264 7.78 0.90 28.92
CA LEU A 264 7.11 2.02 29.55
C LEU A 264 5.90 1.53 30.35
N SER A 265 5.63 2.17 31.48
CA SER A 265 4.40 2.00 32.25
C SER A 265 3.20 2.59 31.53
N VAL A 266 2.01 2.18 31.94
CA VAL A 266 0.74 2.76 31.48
C VAL A 266 0.73 4.28 31.68
N ALA A 267 1.22 4.76 32.84
CA ALA A 267 1.27 6.19 33.12
C ALA A 267 2.21 6.96 32.16
N GLU A 268 3.34 6.36 31.79
CA GLU A 268 4.28 6.94 30.83
C GLU A 268 3.68 6.98 29.41
N ILE A 269 3.03 5.90 28.97
CA ILE A 269 2.31 5.83 27.68
C ILE A 269 1.19 6.87 27.63
N ASN A 270 0.44 7.03 28.73
CA ASN A 270 -0.66 7.98 28.87
C ASN A 270 -0.21 9.42 29.18
N SER A 271 1.07 9.76 28.96
CA SER A 271 1.52 11.14 29.09
C SER A 271 0.76 12.06 28.13
N PRO A 272 0.18 13.19 28.61
CA PRO A 272 -0.46 14.18 27.76
C PRO A 272 0.48 14.81 26.74
N ASP A 273 1.79 14.80 27.00
CA ASP A 273 2.79 15.33 26.07
C ASP A 273 2.87 14.51 24.78
N TYR A 274 2.41 13.25 24.81
CA TYR A 274 2.43 12.32 23.68
C TYR A 274 1.10 12.22 22.95
N ALA A 275 0.02 12.76 23.53
CA ALA A 275 -1.31 12.70 22.94
C ALA A 275 -1.39 13.57 21.68
N GLN A 276 -1.66 12.96 20.53
CA GLN A 276 -1.64 13.63 19.23
C GLN A 276 -2.61 14.83 19.15
N GLN A 277 -3.74 14.73 19.83
CA GLN A 277 -4.80 15.74 19.86
C GLN A 277 -4.47 16.94 20.77
N ASN A 278 -3.42 16.85 21.59
CA ASN A 278 -3.05 17.91 22.52
C ASN A 278 -2.23 19.00 21.81
N SER A 279 -2.83 20.18 21.61
CA SER A 279 -2.14 21.33 21.01
C SER A 279 -0.91 21.80 21.82
N ASN A 280 -0.90 21.53 23.13
CA ASN A 280 0.19 21.88 24.05
C ASN A 280 1.16 20.72 24.30
N GLY A 281 0.99 19.58 23.62
CA GLY A 281 1.86 18.43 23.77
C GLY A 281 3.27 18.71 23.25
N LYS A 282 4.29 18.29 23.99
CA LYS A 282 5.70 18.51 23.63
C LYS A 282 6.23 17.53 22.58
N ASP A 283 5.71 16.32 22.54
CA ASP A 283 6.21 15.23 21.70
C ASP A 283 5.06 14.33 21.19
N THR A 284 4.13 14.96 20.48
CA THR A 284 2.88 14.33 20.00
C THR A 284 3.06 13.20 18.98
N GLY A 285 4.29 12.93 18.54
CA GLY A 285 4.65 11.82 17.63
C GLY A 285 5.25 10.61 18.34
N LYS A 286 5.55 10.72 19.64
CA LYS A 286 6.37 9.73 20.36
C LYS A 286 5.82 8.31 20.38
N LEU A 287 4.49 8.16 20.37
CA LEU A 287 3.84 6.86 20.41
C LEU A 287 4.25 5.96 19.23
N PHE A 288 4.61 6.55 18.08
CA PHE A 288 5.09 5.79 16.92
C PHE A 288 6.41 5.08 17.21
N ASN A 289 7.38 5.80 17.79
CA ASN A 289 8.68 5.23 18.18
C ASN A 289 8.52 4.24 19.35
N ILE A 290 7.66 4.54 20.33
CA ILE A 290 7.36 3.62 21.43
C ILE A 290 6.84 2.28 20.90
N ALA A 291 5.96 2.31 19.90
CA ALA A 291 5.44 1.09 19.27
C ALA A 291 6.54 0.33 18.52
N TYR A 292 7.36 1.03 17.72
CA TYR A 292 8.50 0.42 17.04
C TYR A 292 9.46 -0.27 18.01
N ASP A 293 9.87 0.42 19.08
CA ASP A 293 10.79 -0.13 20.09
C ASP A 293 10.18 -1.33 20.80
N ALA A 294 8.88 -1.29 21.11
CA ALA A 294 8.17 -2.41 21.71
C ALA A 294 8.10 -3.63 20.79
N LEU A 295 7.91 -3.44 19.47
CA LEU A 295 7.96 -4.52 18.48
C LEU A 295 9.36 -5.13 18.37
N LYS A 296 10.40 -4.30 18.27
CA LYS A 296 11.79 -4.78 18.22
C LYS A 296 12.17 -5.58 19.47
N ARG A 297 11.72 -5.16 20.65
CA ARG A 297 11.92 -5.92 21.90
C ARG A 297 11.07 -7.19 21.99
N HIS A 298 9.89 -7.24 21.37
CA HIS A 298 9.07 -8.45 21.32
C HIS A 298 9.81 -9.61 20.63
N GLY A 299 10.70 -9.30 19.69
CA GLY A 299 11.53 -10.27 19.00
C GLY A 299 10.96 -10.62 17.62
N LEU A 300 11.10 -11.89 17.24
CA LEU A 300 10.66 -12.37 15.94
C LEU A 300 9.14 -12.15 15.73
N PRO A 301 8.71 -11.78 14.51
CA PRO A 301 9.54 -11.62 13.31
C PRO A 301 10.24 -10.26 13.22
N PHE A 302 9.88 -9.30 14.07
CA PHE A 302 10.22 -7.87 13.92
C PHE A 302 11.72 -7.55 14.02
N THR A 303 12.56 -8.47 14.52
CA THR A 303 14.03 -8.34 14.59
C THR A 303 14.78 -8.85 13.35
N GLN A 304 14.08 -9.35 12.32
CA GLN A 304 14.71 -9.75 11.06
C GLN A 304 14.93 -8.51 10.17
N ASP A 305 16.07 -7.85 10.30
CA ASP A 305 16.33 -6.55 9.67
C ASP A 305 16.41 -6.59 8.13
N GLU A 306 16.73 -7.75 7.56
CA GLU A 306 16.80 -7.99 6.10
C GLU A 306 15.42 -8.09 5.43
N VAL A 307 14.34 -8.16 6.22
CA VAL A 307 12.97 -8.33 5.73
C VAL A 307 12.12 -7.13 6.14
N GLU A 308 11.31 -6.61 5.21
CA GLU A 308 10.32 -5.60 5.54
C GLU A 308 9.12 -6.21 6.28
N HIS A 309 8.85 -5.74 7.50
CA HIS A 309 7.70 -6.17 8.31
C HIS A 309 6.58 -5.15 8.24
N ARG A 310 5.34 -5.62 8.33
CA ARG A 310 4.13 -4.77 8.40
C ARG A 310 3.43 -5.04 9.73
N ALA A 311 3.27 -4.02 10.57
CA ALA A 311 2.63 -4.16 11.87
C ALA A 311 1.58 -3.07 12.08
N ALA A 312 0.36 -3.46 12.43
CA ALA A 312 -0.71 -2.56 12.84
C ALA A 312 -1.00 -2.78 14.32
N CYS A 313 -0.77 -1.73 15.12
CA CYS A 313 -0.70 -1.80 16.57
C CYS A 313 -1.81 -0.98 17.23
N VAL A 314 -2.44 -1.54 18.25
CA VAL A 314 -3.37 -0.82 19.12
C VAL A 314 -2.80 -0.77 20.54
N PHE A 315 -2.69 0.43 21.11
CA PHE A 315 -2.37 0.61 22.52
C PHE A 315 -3.59 0.27 23.36
N VAL A 316 -3.57 -0.83 24.11
CA VAL A 316 -4.73 -1.29 24.90
C VAL A 316 -5.06 -0.30 26.01
N ASP A 317 -4.04 0.31 26.60
CA ASP A 317 -4.15 1.18 27.78
C ASP A 317 -4.56 2.63 27.47
N SER A 318 -4.97 2.94 26.23
CA SER A 318 -5.46 4.28 25.89
C SER A 318 -6.70 4.65 26.71
N GLU A 319 -6.77 5.90 27.17
CA GLU A 319 -7.82 6.36 28.08
C GLU A 319 -8.34 7.75 27.71
N TRP A 320 -9.65 7.93 27.77
CA TRP A 320 -10.30 9.24 27.82
C TRP A 320 -10.13 9.90 29.18
N ASN A 321 -9.28 10.92 29.26
CA ASN A 321 -9.12 11.73 30.45
C ASN A 321 -10.21 12.80 30.54
N THR A 322 -11.25 12.55 31.33
CA THR A 322 -12.41 13.44 31.49
C THR A 322 -12.06 14.83 32.02
N LYS A 323 -11.02 14.97 32.85
CA LYS A 323 -10.60 16.27 33.39
C LYS A 323 -9.93 17.14 32.33
N ARG A 324 -9.12 16.53 31.47
CA ARG A 324 -8.38 17.21 30.40
C ARG A 324 -9.15 17.28 29.09
N GLN A 325 -10.23 16.51 28.96
CA GLN A 325 -10.97 16.30 27.71
C GLN A 325 -10.01 15.87 26.58
N LEU A 326 -9.15 14.90 26.88
CA LEU A 326 -8.08 14.43 26.02
C LEU A 326 -7.98 12.91 26.06
N ILE A 327 -7.80 12.29 24.89
CA ILE A 327 -7.47 10.86 24.79
C ILE A 327 -5.95 10.71 24.96
N THR A 328 -5.53 10.00 26.00
CA THR A 328 -4.11 9.69 26.26
C THR A 328 -3.77 8.29 25.79
N GLY A 329 -2.49 8.04 25.48
CA GLY A 329 -2.04 6.77 24.91
C GLY A 329 -2.60 6.51 23.51
N HIS A 330 -3.03 7.57 22.82
CA HIS A 330 -3.61 7.52 21.49
C HIS A 330 -2.90 8.48 20.53
N ALA A 331 -2.54 7.94 19.38
CA ALA A 331 -2.25 8.65 18.16
C ALA A 331 -2.74 7.78 16.99
N ALA A 332 -3.23 8.42 15.94
CA ALA A 332 -3.50 7.79 14.65
C ALA A 332 -2.35 8.20 13.72
N LEU A 333 -1.40 7.28 13.52
CA LEU A 333 -0.20 7.50 12.72
C LEU A 333 0.19 6.23 11.96
N GLY A 334 0.52 6.38 10.69
CA GLY A 334 1.02 5.33 9.83
C GLY A 334 2.22 5.77 8.99
N GLY A 335 3.05 4.83 8.58
CA GLY A 335 4.23 5.10 7.76
C GLY A 335 5.27 3.98 7.86
N GLY A 336 6.54 4.33 7.80
CA GLY A 336 7.64 3.37 7.96
C GLY A 336 8.84 3.94 8.71
N ILE A 337 9.51 3.07 9.45
CA ILE A 337 10.77 3.34 10.16
C ILE A 337 11.67 2.12 10.01
N SER A 338 12.89 2.33 9.51
CA SER A 338 13.80 1.24 9.14
C SER A 338 13.09 0.23 8.21
N ASN A 339 13.14 -1.06 8.54
CA ASN A 339 12.48 -2.15 7.85
C ASN A 339 11.05 -2.45 8.35
N VAL A 340 10.43 -1.59 9.16
CA VAL A 340 9.06 -1.80 9.67
C VAL A 340 8.12 -0.74 9.12
N ARG A 341 7.10 -1.18 8.38
CA ARG A 341 5.91 -0.39 8.06
C ARG A 341 4.93 -0.52 9.21
N LEU A 342 4.56 0.61 9.80
CA LEU A 342 3.87 0.66 11.09
C LEU A 342 2.63 1.53 10.98
N ALA A 343 1.53 1.04 11.55
CA ALA A 343 0.31 1.78 11.81
C ALA A 343 0.03 1.68 13.31
N ILE A 344 -0.28 2.79 13.97
CA ILE A 344 -0.63 2.82 15.39
C ILE A 344 -2.00 3.47 15.61
N PHE A 345 -2.73 2.95 16.60
CA PHE A 345 -3.99 3.50 17.04
C PHE A 345 -4.20 3.30 18.55
N GLY A 346 -5.20 4.00 19.11
CA GLY A 346 -5.55 3.91 20.53
C GLY A 346 -6.69 2.93 20.78
N GLY A 347 -6.65 2.20 21.89
CA GLY A 347 -7.66 1.21 22.28
C GLY A 347 -8.93 1.81 22.88
N HIS A 348 -9.05 3.13 22.98
CA HIS A 348 -10.12 3.86 23.69
C HIS A 348 -11.52 3.59 23.13
N ALA A 349 -11.62 3.10 21.90
CA ALA A 349 -12.88 2.83 21.20
C ALA A 349 -13.14 1.34 20.93
N LEU A 350 -12.27 0.42 21.38
CA LEU A 350 -12.45 -1.03 21.18
C LEU A 350 -13.79 -1.55 21.71
N TRP A 351 -14.35 -0.92 22.74
CA TRP A 351 -15.67 -1.26 23.29
C TRP A 351 -16.81 -1.25 22.25
N THR A 352 -16.64 -0.55 21.14
CA THR A 352 -17.65 -0.51 20.06
C THR A 352 -17.51 -1.65 19.06
N TRP A 353 -16.32 -2.25 18.90
CA TRP A 353 -16.04 -3.19 17.80
C TRP A 353 -16.72 -4.55 18.05
N PRO A 354 -17.26 -5.23 17.02
CA PRO A 354 -17.78 -6.59 17.18
C PRO A 354 -16.64 -7.58 17.49
N ALA A 355 -16.87 -8.55 18.37
CA ALA A 355 -15.89 -9.60 18.68
C ALA A 355 -16.04 -10.85 17.79
N CYS A 356 -17.15 -10.96 17.06
CA CYS A 356 -17.48 -12.07 16.16
C CYS A 356 -18.52 -11.66 15.11
N VAL A 357 -18.84 -12.55 14.15
CA VAL A 357 -19.75 -12.28 13.04
C VAL A 357 -21.18 -11.99 13.52
N GLU A 358 -21.67 -12.72 14.52
CA GLU A 358 -23.03 -12.54 15.06
C GLU A 358 -23.22 -11.16 15.72
N GLU A 359 -22.15 -10.53 16.17
CA GLU A 359 -22.17 -9.21 16.81
C GLU A 359 -22.02 -8.06 15.81
N MET A 360 -21.70 -8.34 14.55
CA MET A 360 -21.44 -7.31 13.53
C MET A 360 -22.67 -6.43 13.28
N VAL A 361 -23.83 -7.04 13.05
CA VAL A 361 -25.10 -6.31 12.82
C VAL A 361 -25.51 -5.47 14.04
N PRO A 362 -25.59 -6.01 15.26
CA PRO A 362 -25.96 -5.19 16.42
C PRO A 362 -24.94 -4.10 16.73
N ALA A 363 -23.63 -4.32 16.54
CA ALA A 363 -22.61 -3.29 16.78
C ALA A 363 -22.71 -2.12 15.77
N LEU A 364 -22.87 -2.42 14.49
CA LEU A 364 -22.97 -1.42 13.42
C LEU A 364 -24.33 -0.68 13.39
N LEU A 365 -25.30 -1.12 14.20
CA LEU A 365 -26.61 -0.46 14.39
C LEU A 365 -26.82 0.02 15.83
N ASP A 366 -25.80 -0.04 16.70
CA ASP A 366 -25.89 0.35 18.11
C ASP A 366 -25.99 1.87 18.23
N ASN A 367 -27.22 2.38 18.33
CA ASN A 367 -27.51 3.80 18.45
C ASN A 367 -27.52 4.30 19.90
N THR A 368 -26.87 3.58 20.82
CA THR A 368 -26.69 4.03 22.20
C THR A 368 -25.77 5.25 22.21
N MET A 369 -26.20 6.32 22.90
CA MET A 369 -25.44 7.56 22.97
C MET A 369 -24.17 7.42 23.81
N VAL A 370 -23.10 8.06 23.35
CA VAL A 370 -21.82 8.13 24.05
C VAL A 370 -21.95 9.01 25.28
N ASP A 371 -21.57 8.48 26.45
CA ASP A 371 -21.45 9.26 27.67
C ASP A 371 -20.01 9.81 27.81
N VAL A 372 -19.85 11.10 27.53
CA VAL A 372 -18.55 11.80 27.60
C VAL A 372 -17.94 11.87 29.01
N ARG A 373 -18.68 11.45 30.04
CA ARG A 373 -18.18 11.27 31.40
C ARG A 373 -17.43 9.94 31.57
N GLU A 374 -17.54 9.03 30.61
CA GLU A 374 -16.95 7.68 30.66
C GLU A 374 -15.97 7.43 29.51
N VAL A 375 -16.31 7.87 28.30
CA VAL A 375 -15.57 7.58 27.05
C VAL A 375 -15.52 8.82 26.14
N ALA A 376 -14.60 8.85 25.18
CA ALA A 376 -14.44 10.00 24.30
C ALA A 376 -15.50 10.06 23.18
N ASN A 377 -16.00 11.27 22.88
CA ASN A 377 -16.61 11.58 21.58
C ASN A 377 -15.49 12.06 20.63
N ASP A 378 -14.74 11.10 20.09
CA ASP A 378 -13.54 11.36 19.30
C ASP A 378 -13.84 12.25 18.08
N SER A 379 -13.04 13.30 17.91
CA SER A 379 -13.18 14.33 16.87
C SER A 379 -14.58 14.99 16.82
N ARG A 380 -15.42 14.84 17.85
CA ARG A 380 -16.85 15.21 17.87
C ARG A 380 -17.68 14.50 16.79
N GLN A 381 -17.22 13.34 16.32
CA GLN A 381 -17.84 12.54 15.26
C GLN A 381 -18.30 11.16 15.75
N SER A 382 -18.24 10.93 17.06
CA SER A 382 -18.55 9.66 17.73
C SER A 382 -19.65 9.89 18.77
N GLY A 383 -20.82 10.39 18.34
CA GLY A 383 -21.92 10.74 19.24
C GLY A 383 -22.68 9.54 19.80
N SER A 384 -22.65 8.42 19.08
CA SER A 384 -23.27 7.14 19.41
C SER A 384 -22.29 5.98 19.16
N ALA A 385 -22.62 4.78 19.65
CA ALA A 385 -21.73 3.62 19.59
C ALA A 385 -21.39 3.18 18.15
N TRP A 386 -22.35 3.20 17.21
CA TRP A 386 -22.06 2.88 15.81
C TRP A 386 -21.21 3.95 15.11
N GLU A 387 -21.41 5.24 15.43
CA GLU A 387 -20.55 6.32 14.92
C GLU A 387 -19.12 6.18 15.46
N ALA A 388 -18.99 5.86 16.75
CA ALA A 388 -17.70 5.59 17.39
C ALA A 388 -16.98 4.37 16.78
N LEU A 389 -17.73 3.31 16.41
CA LEU A 389 -17.19 2.18 15.65
C LEU A 389 -16.66 2.63 14.29
N ASN A 390 -17.47 3.34 13.50
CA ASN A 390 -17.09 3.83 12.17
C ASN A 390 -15.83 4.69 12.22
N VAL A 391 -15.80 5.66 13.13
CA VAL A 391 -14.65 6.56 13.30
C VAL A 391 -13.40 5.79 13.71
N SER A 392 -13.50 4.90 14.70
CA SER A 392 -12.31 4.24 15.26
C SER A 392 -11.75 3.13 14.37
N GLN A 393 -12.59 2.22 13.86
CA GLN A 393 -12.13 1.15 12.98
C GLN A 393 -11.71 1.72 11.61
N GLY A 394 -12.45 2.72 11.12
CA GLY A 394 -12.15 3.45 9.90
C GLY A 394 -10.84 4.24 9.95
N ALA A 395 -10.60 4.98 11.03
CA ALA A 395 -9.33 5.69 11.22
C ALA A 395 -8.16 4.72 11.41
N PHE A 396 -8.36 3.56 12.05
CA PHE A 396 -7.32 2.54 12.08
C PHE A 396 -7.02 1.98 10.68
N MET A 397 -8.04 1.80 9.84
CA MET A 397 -7.88 1.42 8.44
C MET A 397 -7.14 2.50 7.61
N HIS A 398 -7.37 3.79 7.91
CA HIS A 398 -6.60 4.90 7.35
C HIS A 398 -5.10 4.77 7.65
N GLU A 399 -4.74 4.48 8.90
CA GLU A 399 -3.34 4.28 9.27
C GLU A 399 -2.73 3.02 8.60
N ILE A 400 -3.52 1.97 8.43
CA ILE A 400 -3.12 0.80 7.62
C ILE A 400 -2.89 1.22 6.16
N GLY A 401 -3.69 2.12 5.61
CA GLY A 401 -3.46 2.71 4.29
C GLY A 401 -2.09 3.39 4.18
N HIS A 402 -1.71 4.21 5.16
CA HIS A 402 -0.37 4.79 5.24
C HIS A 402 0.74 3.72 5.36
N LEU A 403 0.53 2.68 6.17
CA LEU A 403 1.43 1.52 6.25
C LEU A 403 1.61 0.83 4.89
N LEU A 404 0.55 0.78 4.07
CA LEU A 404 0.55 0.22 2.70
C LEU A 404 1.00 1.23 1.62
N GLY A 405 1.47 2.42 2.00
CA GLY A 405 2.06 3.41 1.08
C GLY A 405 1.07 4.41 0.47
N CYS A 406 -0.17 4.48 0.96
CA CYS A 406 -1.12 5.50 0.52
C CYS A 406 -0.82 6.87 1.16
N PRO A 407 -0.79 7.97 0.40
CA PRO A 407 -0.84 9.33 0.95
C PRO A 407 -2.28 9.71 1.31
N HIS A 408 -2.47 10.89 1.91
CA HIS A 408 -3.81 11.48 1.98
C HIS A 408 -4.37 11.74 0.58
N GLN A 409 -5.69 11.59 0.45
CA GLN A 409 -6.44 11.85 -0.77
C GLN A 409 -7.56 12.88 -0.52
N PRO A 410 -8.16 13.45 -1.57
CA PRO A 410 -9.27 14.40 -1.41
C PRO A 410 -10.57 13.77 -0.87
N ASP A 411 -10.73 12.45 -0.99
CA ASP A 411 -11.87 11.69 -0.48
C ASP A 411 -11.45 10.26 -0.08
N GLY A 412 -12.43 9.43 0.30
CA GLY A 412 -12.21 8.04 0.69
C GLY A 412 -11.61 7.85 2.08
N ILE A 413 -11.12 6.64 2.37
CA ILE A 413 -10.54 6.27 3.67
C ILE A 413 -9.33 7.14 4.01
N MET A 414 -8.50 7.48 3.02
CA MET A 414 -7.32 8.34 3.21
C MET A 414 -7.64 9.81 3.51
N LEU A 415 -8.91 10.12 3.82
CA LEU A 415 -9.34 11.36 4.44
C LEU A 415 -10.31 11.10 5.59
N ARG A 416 -11.63 11.17 5.33
CA ARG A 416 -12.70 10.95 6.32
C ARG A 416 -13.90 10.20 5.76
N GLY A 417 -13.74 9.51 4.63
CA GLY A 417 -14.82 8.71 4.02
C GLY A 417 -15.34 7.61 4.94
N TYR A 418 -14.52 7.14 5.88
CA TYR A 418 -14.88 6.08 6.83
C TYR A 418 -16.01 6.44 7.82
N LEU A 419 -16.56 7.66 7.81
CA LEU A 419 -17.77 7.98 8.58
C LEU A 419 -18.97 7.12 8.18
N THR A 420 -18.97 6.55 6.98
CA THR A 420 -19.98 5.61 6.47
C THR A 420 -19.49 4.15 6.42
N TRP A 421 -18.48 3.80 7.24
CA TRP A 421 -17.87 2.46 7.27
C TRP A 421 -18.88 1.31 7.39
N ASN A 422 -19.84 1.41 8.30
CA ASN A 422 -20.97 0.48 8.46
C ASN A 422 -21.73 0.18 7.15
N ARG A 423 -21.85 1.16 6.25
CA ARG A 423 -22.59 1.02 5.00
C ARG A 423 -21.94 -0.01 4.09
N SER A 424 -20.64 -0.26 4.19
CA SER A 424 -19.97 -1.31 3.41
C SER A 424 -20.40 -2.73 3.80
N PHE A 425 -20.90 -2.92 5.03
CA PHE A 425 -21.25 -4.22 5.58
C PHE A 425 -22.76 -4.45 5.71
N LEU A 426 -23.55 -3.38 5.80
CA LEU A 426 -25.00 -3.45 5.99
C LEU A 426 -25.76 -2.75 4.88
N ALA A 427 -26.96 -3.26 4.58
CA ALA A 427 -27.89 -2.65 3.64
C ALA A 427 -28.69 -1.47 4.22
N LYS A 428 -28.51 -1.14 5.51
CA LYS A 428 -29.17 -0.01 6.18
C LYS A 428 -28.29 0.61 7.26
N GLU A 429 -28.51 1.89 7.53
CA GLU A 429 -27.83 2.67 8.57
C GLU A 429 -28.86 3.38 9.45
N VAL A 430 -28.55 3.52 10.75
CA VAL A 430 -29.39 4.28 11.68
C VAL A 430 -29.25 5.78 11.43
N THR A 431 -30.37 6.51 11.40
CA THR A 431 -30.38 7.97 11.33
C THR A 431 -31.08 8.56 12.56
N LEU A 432 -30.35 9.33 13.35
CA LEU A 432 -30.86 9.94 14.59
C LEU A 432 -32.15 10.73 14.33
N GLY A 433 -33.24 10.31 14.99
CA GLY A 433 -34.55 10.98 14.93
C GLY A 433 -35.27 10.92 13.56
N LYS A 434 -34.70 10.22 12.56
CA LYS A 434 -35.21 10.19 11.17
C LYS A 434 -35.43 8.77 10.60
N GLY A 435 -35.20 7.72 11.40
CA GLY A 435 -35.41 6.33 10.98
C GLY A 435 -34.13 5.69 10.45
N PHE A 436 -34.16 5.10 9.25
CA PHE A 436 -33.00 4.46 8.63
C PHE A 436 -32.69 5.06 7.25
N HIS A 437 -31.40 5.26 6.93
CA HIS A 437 -30.96 5.38 5.53
C HIS A 437 -30.93 3.98 4.92
N ARG A 438 -31.67 3.79 3.83
CA ARG A 438 -31.80 2.49 3.16
C ARG A 438 -32.34 2.62 1.71
N PRO A 439 -31.97 1.69 0.82
CA PRO A 439 -30.86 0.76 0.98
C PRO A 439 -29.52 1.51 0.93
N CYS A 440 -28.52 1.06 1.70
CA CYS A 440 -27.14 1.53 1.56
C CYS A 440 -26.53 0.88 0.30
N LEU A 441 -26.51 1.63 -0.81
CA LEU A 441 -25.97 1.16 -2.09
C LEU A 441 -24.46 1.46 -2.21
N PRO A 442 -23.75 0.89 -3.20
CA PRO A 442 -22.31 1.16 -3.39
C PRO A 442 -21.93 2.63 -3.45
N ALA A 443 -22.80 3.50 -3.97
CA ALA A 443 -22.57 4.95 -4.02
C ALA A 443 -22.65 5.64 -2.64
N ASP A 444 -23.24 4.98 -1.63
CA ASP A 444 -23.35 5.49 -0.27
C ASP A 444 -22.18 5.05 0.63
N GLU A 445 -21.41 4.05 0.20
CA GLU A 445 -20.33 3.42 0.96
C GLU A 445 -19.08 4.30 1.06
N CYS A 446 -18.25 4.05 2.06
CA CYS A 446 -16.89 4.53 2.03
C CYS A 446 -16.06 3.75 0.99
N SER A 447 -15.00 4.34 0.46
CA SER A 447 -14.13 3.70 -0.55
C SER A 447 -12.66 3.99 -0.29
N TRP A 448 -11.78 3.21 -0.93
CA TRP A 448 -10.45 3.67 -1.29
C TRP A 448 -10.55 4.63 -2.47
N HIS A 449 -9.76 5.71 -2.48
CA HIS A 449 -9.71 6.58 -3.65
C HIS A 449 -9.10 5.82 -4.84
N ARG A 450 -9.42 6.20 -6.09
CA ARG A 450 -8.90 5.50 -7.29
C ARG A 450 -7.37 5.39 -7.28
N LEU A 451 -6.69 6.45 -6.85
CA LEU A 451 -5.23 6.47 -6.77
C LEU A 451 -4.65 5.53 -5.72
N ASP A 452 -5.41 5.19 -4.67
CA ASP A 452 -5.01 4.20 -3.68
C ASP A 452 -5.22 2.78 -4.22
N ALA A 453 -6.35 2.54 -4.89
CA ALA A 453 -6.61 1.26 -5.57
C ALA A 453 -5.54 0.95 -6.63
N LEU A 454 -5.06 1.97 -7.37
CA LEU A 454 -3.94 1.82 -8.32
C LEU A 454 -2.63 1.44 -7.62
N ARG A 455 -2.34 2.03 -6.46
CA ARG A 455 -1.17 1.63 -5.66
C ARG A 455 -1.29 0.18 -5.21
N PHE A 456 -2.47 -0.22 -4.72
CA PHE A 456 -2.72 -1.60 -4.30
C PHE A 456 -2.62 -2.61 -5.45
N ARG A 457 -3.08 -2.26 -6.66
CA ARG A 457 -2.93 -3.11 -7.86
C ARG A 457 -1.49 -3.55 -8.11
N HIS A 458 -0.53 -2.72 -7.73
CA HIS A 458 0.91 -2.95 -7.87
C HIS A 458 1.63 -3.03 -6.51
N HIS A 459 0.92 -3.28 -5.40
CA HIS A 459 1.56 -3.45 -4.10
C HIS A 459 1.84 -4.94 -3.84
N PRO A 460 3.03 -5.32 -3.31
CA PRO A 460 3.38 -6.73 -3.10
C PRO A 460 2.41 -7.55 -2.24
N SER A 461 1.69 -6.90 -1.32
CA SER A 461 0.68 -7.57 -0.47
C SER A 461 -0.65 -7.88 -1.17
N PHE A 462 -0.85 -7.49 -2.43
CA PHE A 462 -2.13 -7.63 -3.16
C PHE A 462 -1.97 -8.49 -4.43
N ARG A 463 -0.91 -9.31 -4.47
CA ARG A 463 -0.46 -9.95 -5.69
C ARG A 463 -1.25 -11.21 -5.96
N LEU A 464 -1.77 -11.33 -7.18
CA LEU A 464 -2.39 -12.58 -7.61
C LEU A 464 -1.35 -13.60 -8.10
N PRO A 465 -1.63 -14.91 -8.00
CA PRO A 465 -0.63 -15.95 -8.28
C PRO A 465 -0.04 -15.94 -9.69
N HIS A 466 -0.78 -15.40 -10.67
CA HIS A 466 -0.37 -15.33 -12.08
C HIS A 466 0.40 -14.03 -12.40
N GLU A 467 0.54 -13.12 -11.45
CA GLU A 467 1.15 -11.81 -11.66
C GLU A 467 2.64 -11.84 -11.32
N HIS A 468 3.47 -11.37 -12.25
CA HIS A 468 4.90 -11.20 -12.06
C HIS A 468 5.21 -9.76 -11.67
N PHE A 469 5.99 -9.57 -10.60
CA PHE A 469 6.54 -8.27 -10.27
C PHE A 469 7.92 -8.12 -10.90
N PRO A 470 8.14 -7.08 -11.72
CA PRO A 470 9.46 -6.74 -12.20
C PRO A 470 10.37 -6.34 -11.03
N ALA A 471 11.68 -6.39 -11.25
CA ALA A 471 12.67 -6.00 -10.27
C ALA A 471 12.40 -4.55 -9.76
N PRO A 472 12.70 -4.26 -8.48
CA PRO A 472 12.61 -2.91 -7.95
C PRO A 472 13.49 -1.96 -8.77
N GLY A 473 13.11 -0.68 -8.80
CA GLY A 473 13.80 0.34 -9.57
C GLY A 473 12.92 1.57 -9.73
N LYS A 474 13.45 2.73 -9.34
CA LYS A 474 12.75 4.01 -9.49
C LYS A 474 12.82 4.49 -10.94
N PRO A 475 11.83 5.28 -11.40
CA PRO A 475 11.90 5.87 -12.73
C PRO A 475 13.09 6.82 -12.86
N ASN A 476 13.78 6.77 -14.00
CA ASN A 476 14.82 7.70 -14.41
C ASN A 476 14.22 8.79 -15.31
N LEU A 477 14.68 10.03 -15.15
CA LEU A 477 14.11 11.19 -15.82
C LEU A 477 15.11 11.80 -16.81
N TYR A 478 14.65 11.95 -18.05
CA TYR A 478 15.43 12.45 -19.18
C TYR A 478 14.75 13.68 -19.80
N PRO A 479 15.16 14.89 -19.42
CA PRO A 479 14.79 16.11 -20.13
C PRO A 479 15.07 16.02 -21.63
N VAL A 480 14.14 16.49 -22.45
CA VAL A 480 14.20 16.47 -23.92
C VAL A 480 13.57 17.76 -24.47
N GLU A 481 13.60 17.96 -25.79
CA GLU A 481 12.92 19.11 -26.41
C GLU A 481 11.45 19.17 -25.97
N ASN A 482 11.08 20.25 -25.26
CA ASN A 482 9.71 20.56 -24.83
C ASN A 482 9.08 19.58 -23.83
N GLY A 483 9.87 18.76 -23.13
CA GLY A 483 9.32 17.77 -22.20
C GLY A 483 10.34 17.03 -21.36
N THR A 484 9.88 15.96 -20.73
CA THR A 484 10.73 15.00 -20.00
C THR A 484 10.23 13.60 -20.30
N ILE A 485 11.14 12.67 -20.58
CA ILE A 485 10.84 11.26 -20.70
C ILE A 485 11.14 10.57 -19.37
N ALA A 486 10.14 9.92 -18.79
CA ALA A 486 10.31 9.07 -17.63
C ALA A 486 10.46 7.61 -18.09
N LYS A 487 11.51 6.92 -17.63
CA LYS A 487 11.78 5.52 -17.98
C LYS A 487 11.87 4.66 -16.73
N ALA A 488 11.15 3.55 -16.70
CA ALA A 488 11.26 2.55 -15.64
C ALA A 488 11.23 1.15 -16.25
N THR A 489 12.23 0.32 -15.95
CA THR A 489 12.27 -1.08 -16.41
C THR A 489 11.08 -1.89 -15.88
N SER A 490 10.60 -1.50 -14.69
CA SER A 490 9.43 -2.05 -14.00
C SER A 490 8.09 -1.58 -14.57
N GLY A 491 8.09 -0.56 -15.43
CA GLY A 491 6.87 0.03 -15.98
C GLY A 491 6.21 1.05 -15.04
N ILE A 492 5.84 2.20 -15.60
CA ILE A 492 5.16 3.33 -14.97
C ILE A 492 3.66 3.09 -15.08
N TYR A 493 2.96 3.02 -13.94
CA TYR A 493 1.51 2.78 -13.91
C TYR A 493 0.70 4.04 -13.57
N LEU A 494 1.34 5.06 -13.00
CA LEU A 494 0.65 6.28 -12.57
C LEU A 494 1.59 7.49 -12.59
N VAL A 495 1.11 8.60 -13.13
CA VAL A 495 1.72 9.93 -12.99
C VAL A 495 0.70 10.85 -12.35
N GLU A 496 0.95 11.32 -11.14
CA GLU A 496 0.09 12.29 -10.45
C GLU A 496 0.54 13.71 -10.75
N VAL A 497 -0.43 14.58 -11.01
CA VAL A 497 -0.22 15.99 -11.32
C VAL A 497 -0.69 16.83 -10.13
N HIS A 498 0.27 17.39 -9.41
CA HIS A 498 0.05 18.19 -8.20
C HIS A 498 0.18 19.69 -8.50
N VAL A 499 -0.81 20.46 -8.08
CA VAL A 499 -0.83 21.93 -8.17
C VAL A 499 -1.40 22.47 -6.88
N GLU A 500 -0.68 23.41 -6.24
CA GLU A 500 -1.00 23.95 -4.91
C GLU A 500 -1.16 22.84 -3.85
N ASP A 501 -0.15 21.97 -3.75
CA ASP A 501 -0.02 20.89 -2.77
C ASP A 501 -1.04 19.73 -2.86
N TRP A 502 -1.93 19.75 -3.85
CA TRP A 502 -2.92 18.69 -4.06
C TRP A 502 -2.80 18.05 -5.43
N CYS A 503 -3.06 16.74 -5.50
CA CYS A 503 -3.25 16.04 -6.76
C CYS A 503 -4.52 16.54 -7.45
N ARG A 504 -4.37 17.20 -8.61
CA ARG A 504 -5.48 17.78 -9.40
C ARG A 504 -5.77 17.00 -10.69
N GLY A 505 -4.85 16.16 -11.12
CA GLY A 505 -4.96 15.34 -12.32
C GLY A 505 -4.03 14.13 -12.24
N HIS A 506 -4.18 13.19 -13.15
CA HIS A 506 -3.25 12.06 -13.28
C HIS A 506 -3.30 11.46 -14.67
N LEU A 507 -2.23 10.75 -15.04
CA LEU A 507 -2.17 9.82 -16.16
C LEU A 507 -2.10 8.40 -15.59
N GLU A 508 -2.94 7.49 -16.08
CA GLU A 508 -3.09 6.12 -15.56
C GLU A 508 -2.70 5.09 -16.64
N PHE A 509 -1.91 4.09 -16.24
CA PHE A 509 -1.48 2.95 -17.06
C PHE A 509 -1.58 1.65 -16.25
N ALA A 510 -2.75 1.39 -15.65
CA ALA A 510 -2.93 0.34 -14.63
C ALA A 510 -2.73 -1.10 -15.12
N GLU A 511 -3.30 -1.45 -16.27
CA GLU A 511 -3.24 -2.82 -16.80
C GLU A 511 -1.98 -3.08 -17.64
N ASP A 512 -1.41 -2.02 -18.23
CA ASP A 512 -0.18 -2.08 -19.03
C ASP A 512 0.79 -0.97 -18.58
N PRO A 513 1.56 -1.19 -17.49
CA PRO A 513 2.55 -0.23 -17.03
C PRO A 513 3.60 0.07 -18.11
N GLN A 514 3.73 1.35 -18.47
CA GLN A 514 4.55 1.78 -19.61
C GLN A 514 6.03 1.91 -19.22
N ARG A 515 6.94 1.29 -19.97
CA ARG A 515 8.39 1.40 -19.70
C ARG A 515 8.97 2.79 -19.95
N GLU A 516 8.30 3.56 -20.79
CA GLU A 516 8.69 4.90 -21.20
C GLU A 516 7.42 5.75 -21.33
N VAL A 517 7.39 6.90 -20.66
CA VAL A 517 6.27 7.86 -20.71
C VAL A 517 6.82 9.23 -21.04
N PHE A 518 6.31 9.82 -22.12
CA PHE A 518 6.65 11.19 -22.49
C PHE A 518 5.75 12.16 -21.74
N LEU A 519 6.36 13.06 -20.96
CA LEU A 519 5.68 14.05 -20.15
C LEU A 519 5.77 15.40 -20.87
N PHE A 520 4.66 15.80 -21.51
CA PHE A 520 4.47 17.12 -22.09
C PHE A 520 3.65 18.00 -21.15
N GLU A 521 4.06 19.26 -20.97
CA GLU A 521 3.32 20.17 -20.08
C GLU A 521 1.86 20.31 -20.51
N HIS A 522 1.60 20.47 -21.81
CA HIS A 522 0.25 20.59 -22.33
C HIS A 522 -0.65 19.42 -21.88
N ASP A 523 -0.19 18.19 -22.05
CA ASP A 523 -0.99 16.99 -21.76
C ASP A 523 -1.20 16.80 -20.26
N LEU A 524 -0.17 17.08 -19.45
CA LEU A 524 -0.27 17.08 -17.99
C LEU A 524 -1.30 18.10 -17.49
N ARG A 525 -1.35 19.29 -18.10
CA ARG A 525 -2.36 20.31 -17.77
C ARG A 525 -3.75 19.87 -18.20
N GLN A 526 -3.91 19.23 -19.37
CA GLN A 526 -5.21 18.71 -19.80
C GLN A 526 -5.73 17.59 -18.89
N ALA A 527 -4.83 16.82 -18.27
CA ALA A 527 -5.19 15.79 -17.29
C ALA A 527 -5.76 16.36 -15.97
N ILE A 528 -5.57 17.65 -15.69
CA ILE A 528 -6.13 18.31 -14.50
C ILE A 528 -7.64 18.48 -14.68
N LYS A 529 -8.44 17.94 -13.75
CA LYS A 529 -9.90 17.92 -13.87
C LYS A 529 -10.53 19.31 -13.87
N ASP A 530 -10.08 20.18 -12.97
CA ASP A 530 -10.63 21.53 -12.80
C ASP A 530 -9.82 22.58 -13.60
N PRO A 531 -10.43 23.24 -14.61
CA PRO A 531 -9.75 24.20 -15.48
C PRO A 531 -9.01 25.34 -14.77
N GLN A 532 -9.43 25.75 -13.56
CA GLN A 532 -8.78 26.86 -12.85
C GLN A 532 -7.32 26.56 -12.43
N TYR A 533 -6.94 25.28 -12.41
CA TYR A 533 -5.59 24.83 -12.07
C TYR A 533 -4.74 24.51 -13.30
N ARG A 534 -5.27 24.71 -14.52
CA ARG A 534 -4.55 24.50 -15.78
C ARG A 534 -3.67 25.68 -16.21
N ASP A 535 -3.67 26.78 -15.45
CA ASP A 535 -2.86 27.96 -15.75
C ASP A 535 -1.35 27.59 -15.82
N PRO A 536 -0.68 27.79 -16.96
CA PRO A 536 0.75 27.52 -17.12
C PRO A 536 1.64 28.25 -16.13
N LYS A 537 1.17 29.37 -15.54
CA LYS A 537 1.93 30.12 -14.52
C LYS A 537 1.99 29.43 -13.17
N LYS A 538 1.11 28.45 -12.91
CA LYS A 538 1.10 27.72 -11.63
C LYS A 538 2.15 26.61 -11.67
N PRO A 539 3.10 26.55 -10.72
CA PRO A 539 4.08 25.48 -10.68
C PRO A 539 3.38 24.13 -10.50
N MET A 540 3.94 23.11 -11.13
CA MET A 540 3.39 21.75 -11.17
C MET A 540 4.44 20.79 -10.62
N ARG A 541 4.04 20.03 -9.60
CA ARG A 541 4.81 18.91 -9.07
C ARG A 541 4.27 17.62 -9.67
N LEU A 542 5.14 16.69 -10.03
CA LEU A 542 4.75 15.36 -10.50
C LEU A 542 5.22 14.29 -9.52
N GLU A 543 4.35 13.31 -9.25
CA GLU A 543 4.76 12.03 -8.66
C GLU A 543 4.65 10.97 -9.74
N ILE A 544 5.75 10.29 -10.06
CA ILE A 544 5.80 9.27 -11.10
C ILE A 544 6.02 7.93 -10.42
N LEU A 545 5.01 7.06 -10.50
CA LEU A 545 4.97 5.78 -9.84
C LEU A 545 5.13 4.65 -10.86
N SER A 546 6.16 3.85 -10.63
CA SER A 546 6.39 2.58 -11.31
C SER A 546 6.14 1.42 -10.37
N VAL A 547 5.99 0.23 -10.94
CA VAL A 547 5.81 -1.00 -10.16
C VAL A 547 6.98 -1.24 -9.20
N GLY A 548 8.18 -0.77 -9.57
CA GLY A 548 9.41 -0.94 -8.79
C GLY A 548 9.78 0.22 -7.86
N GLY A 549 9.04 1.34 -7.85
CA GLY A 549 9.37 2.51 -7.04
C GLY A 549 8.78 3.82 -7.58
N GLN A 550 9.14 4.94 -6.95
CA GLN A 550 8.61 6.26 -7.28
C GLN A 550 9.72 7.31 -7.39
N VAL A 551 9.46 8.36 -8.19
CA VAL A 551 10.30 9.56 -8.28
C VAL A 551 9.42 10.82 -8.34
N THR A 552 9.89 11.89 -7.70
CA THR A 552 9.20 13.17 -7.65
C THR A 552 9.91 14.20 -8.52
N ILE A 553 9.14 15.02 -9.24
CA ILE A 553 9.60 16.27 -9.84
C ILE A 553 8.93 17.42 -9.09
N ASP A 554 9.67 18.16 -8.26
CA ASP A 554 9.10 19.23 -7.43
C ASP A 554 8.56 20.42 -8.24
N ASP A 555 9.19 20.72 -9.38
CA ASP A 555 8.81 21.81 -10.26
C ASP A 555 9.10 21.43 -11.71
N PHE A 556 8.06 20.99 -12.41
CA PHE A 556 8.16 20.50 -13.78
C PHE A 556 8.66 21.57 -14.75
N SER A 557 8.38 22.85 -14.51
CA SER A 557 8.84 23.94 -15.37
C SER A 557 10.38 24.04 -15.41
N LYS A 558 11.05 23.67 -14.33
CA LYS A 558 12.52 23.62 -14.24
C LYS A 558 13.11 22.37 -14.89
N ALA A 559 12.31 21.30 -15.01
CA ALA A 559 12.72 20.06 -15.65
C ALA A 559 12.86 20.19 -17.17
N LEU A 560 12.09 21.09 -17.79
CA LEU A 560 11.99 21.28 -19.25
C LEU A 560 13.27 21.82 -19.93
N CYS A 561 14.29 22.24 -19.16
CA CYS A 561 15.42 23.01 -19.67
C CYS A 561 16.79 22.59 -19.11
N ALA A 562 16.94 21.38 -18.56
CA ALA A 562 18.24 20.94 -18.03
C ALA A 562 19.23 20.64 -19.17
N ARG A 563 19.87 21.70 -19.68
CA ARG A 563 20.96 21.65 -20.64
C ARG A 563 22.27 22.06 -20.00
N ASP A 564 23.35 21.45 -20.47
CA ASP A 564 24.70 21.83 -20.09
C ASP A 564 25.22 23.04 -20.91
N GLN A 565 26.48 23.40 -20.68
CA GLN A 565 27.15 24.50 -21.39
C GLN A 565 27.36 24.23 -22.90
N ASN A 566 27.31 22.96 -23.31
CA ASN A 566 27.44 22.52 -24.70
C ASN A 566 26.09 22.33 -25.39
N ASN A 567 24.99 22.77 -24.75
CA ASN A 567 23.62 22.63 -25.23
C ASN A 567 23.14 21.15 -25.32
N ALA A 568 23.82 20.22 -24.64
CA ALA A 568 23.40 18.83 -24.48
C ALA A 568 22.49 18.66 -23.24
N PHE A 569 21.62 17.65 -23.25
CA PHE A 569 20.68 17.40 -22.16
C PHE A 569 21.33 16.63 -21.01
N GLN A 570 20.91 16.93 -19.79
CA GLN A 570 21.36 16.25 -18.57
C GLN A 570 20.21 15.46 -17.95
N SER A 571 20.41 14.17 -17.67
CA SER A 571 19.44 13.38 -16.91
C SER A 571 19.36 13.91 -15.48
N TYR A 572 18.29 13.54 -14.77
CA TYR A 572 18.28 13.69 -13.33
C TYR A 572 19.44 12.91 -12.71
N GLU A 573 20.02 13.50 -11.68
CA GLU A 573 21.13 12.91 -10.93
C GLU A 573 20.59 11.93 -9.89
N LEU A 574 21.15 10.75 -9.87
CA LEU A 574 20.95 9.72 -8.85
C LEU A 574 21.98 9.90 -7.73
N GLY A 575 21.65 9.48 -6.51
CA GLY A 575 22.49 9.68 -5.34
C GLY A 575 22.33 11.06 -4.72
N ASN A 576 23.35 11.53 -4.00
CA ASN A 576 23.36 12.81 -3.31
C ASN A 576 24.20 13.87 -4.02
N LYS A 577 23.70 15.11 -4.01
CA LYS A 577 24.38 16.29 -4.54
C LYS A 577 25.28 16.93 -3.48
N ILE A 578 26.29 16.20 -3.03
CA ILE A 578 27.23 16.63 -1.98
C ILE A 578 28.66 16.56 -2.51
N GLY A 579 29.45 17.60 -2.26
CA GLY A 579 30.85 17.70 -2.67
C GLY A 579 31.03 18.52 -3.94
N ASP A 580 32.16 18.31 -4.59
CA ASP A 580 32.55 19.03 -5.79
C ASP A 580 31.80 18.47 -7.02
N GLU A 581 31.31 19.37 -7.87
CA GLU A 581 30.72 18.97 -9.15
C GLU A 581 31.80 18.36 -10.05
N THR A 582 31.51 17.22 -10.65
CA THR A 582 32.39 16.55 -11.62
C THR A 582 31.62 16.26 -12.90
N LYS A 583 32.28 16.48 -14.05
CA LYS A 583 31.70 16.30 -15.39
C LYS A 583 32.75 15.72 -16.31
N ALA A 584 32.33 14.84 -17.19
CA ALA A 584 33.18 14.25 -18.23
C ALA A 584 32.44 14.26 -19.56
N TYR A 585 33.02 14.93 -20.56
CA TYR A 585 32.54 14.92 -21.93
C TYR A 585 33.49 14.10 -22.78
N PHE A 586 33.00 12.98 -23.29
CA PHE A 586 33.79 12.08 -24.13
C PHE A 586 33.34 12.11 -25.60
N GLY A 587 32.22 12.79 -25.90
CA GLY A 587 31.67 12.87 -27.25
C GLY A 587 31.13 11.53 -27.74
N HIS A 588 31.16 11.29 -29.04
CA HIS A 588 30.72 10.01 -29.63
C HIS A 588 31.70 9.45 -30.66
N HIS A 589 32.70 10.23 -31.05
CA HIS A 589 33.73 9.83 -31.99
C HIS A 589 34.99 9.47 -31.22
N ASN A 590 35.58 8.31 -31.53
CA ASN A 590 36.90 7.85 -31.07
C ASN A 590 36.98 7.19 -29.67
N LEU A 591 35.86 6.77 -29.08
CA LEU A 591 35.88 5.98 -27.84
C LEU A 591 36.33 4.54 -28.13
N VAL A 592 37.35 4.07 -27.42
CA VAL A 592 37.95 2.74 -27.62
C VAL A 592 37.77 1.84 -26.41
N GLY A 593 37.33 2.38 -25.28
CA GLY A 593 37.05 1.59 -24.08
C GLY A 593 36.70 2.44 -22.87
N VAL A 594 36.34 1.78 -21.78
CA VAL A 594 36.01 2.40 -20.50
C VAL A 594 36.71 1.64 -19.38
N ARG A 595 37.24 2.36 -18.39
CA ARG A 595 37.71 1.81 -17.13
C ARG A 595 36.81 2.26 -15.99
N LEU A 596 36.35 1.30 -15.19
CA LEU A 596 35.56 1.53 -13.99
C LEU A 596 36.47 1.37 -12.78
N TYR A 597 36.48 2.36 -11.89
CA TYR A 597 37.27 2.40 -10.66
C TYR A 597 36.32 2.28 -9.47
N ALA A 598 36.44 1.22 -8.68
CA ALA A 598 35.56 0.97 -7.53
C ALA A 598 36.21 0.11 -6.44
N GLY A 599 35.94 0.47 -5.18
CA GLY A 599 36.12 -0.36 -3.99
C GLY A 599 34.77 -0.80 -3.44
N ASP A 600 34.48 -0.46 -2.17
CA ASP A 600 33.14 -0.61 -1.58
C ASP A 600 32.11 0.41 -2.12
N ALA A 601 32.60 1.45 -2.81
CA ALA A 601 31.84 2.43 -3.56
C ALA A 601 32.55 2.73 -4.88
N VAL A 602 31.87 3.40 -5.81
CA VAL A 602 32.43 3.75 -7.12
C VAL A 602 33.24 5.05 -7.03
N ASP A 603 34.53 4.98 -7.34
CA ASP A 603 35.47 6.10 -7.30
C ASP A 603 35.43 6.96 -8.57
N GLY A 604 35.25 6.34 -9.73
CA GLY A 604 35.24 7.05 -11.00
C GLY A 604 35.13 6.18 -12.25
N VAL A 605 34.93 6.85 -13.38
CA VAL A 605 34.84 6.27 -14.72
C VAL A 605 35.82 7.00 -15.64
N GLU A 606 36.75 6.28 -16.26
CA GLU A 606 37.68 6.82 -17.25
C GLU A 606 37.28 6.35 -18.65
N PHE A 607 37.00 7.31 -19.53
CA PHE A 607 36.68 7.07 -20.93
C PHE A 607 37.96 7.11 -21.76
N LEU A 608 38.30 6.01 -22.41
CA LEU A 608 39.49 5.88 -23.24
C LEU A 608 39.17 6.30 -24.67
N THR A 609 39.95 7.23 -25.22
CA THR A 609 39.86 7.65 -26.61
C THR A 609 41.15 7.33 -27.38
N GLN A 610 41.15 7.50 -28.71
CA GLN A 610 42.36 7.32 -29.52
C GLN A 610 43.43 8.36 -29.17
N GLY A 611 44.26 8.07 -28.15
CA GLY A 611 45.41 8.88 -27.72
C GLY A 611 45.19 9.74 -26.47
N SER A 612 44.02 9.69 -25.82
CA SER A 612 43.74 10.41 -24.58
C SER A 612 42.76 9.65 -23.68
N SER A 613 42.43 10.21 -22.52
CA SER A 613 41.32 9.76 -21.69
C SER A 613 40.62 10.93 -21.01
N VAL A 614 39.33 10.74 -20.71
CA VAL A 614 38.52 11.71 -19.96
C VAL A 614 38.04 11.05 -18.67
N MET A 615 38.27 11.69 -17.54
CA MET A 615 37.95 11.16 -16.21
C MET A 615 36.66 11.79 -15.66
N PHE A 616 35.75 10.96 -15.18
CA PHE A 616 34.62 11.32 -14.32
C PHE A 616 34.90 10.80 -12.90
N GLY A 617 34.95 11.67 -11.89
CA GLY A 617 35.41 11.28 -10.56
C GLY A 617 36.94 11.15 -10.48
N LYS A 618 37.45 10.09 -9.83
CA LYS A 618 38.90 9.86 -9.68
C LYS A 618 39.30 8.40 -9.85
N LYS A 619 40.62 8.17 -9.96
CA LYS A 619 41.20 6.83 -9.90
C LYS A 619 41.27 6.39 -8.44
N GLY A 620 40.63 5.28 -8.12
CA GLY A 620 40.56 4.70 -6.77
C GLY A 620 40.10 3.24 -6.84
N GLY A 621 40.19 2.53 -5.70
CA GLY A 621 39.78 1.13 -5.62
C GLY A 621 40.45 0.22 -6.65
N ASN A 622 39.71 -0.80 -7.10
CA ASN A 622 40.10 -1.71 -8.17
C ASN A 622 39.65 -1.19 -9.53
N VAL A 623 40.44 -1.48 -10.57
CA VAL A 623 40.12 -1.12 -11.95
C VAL A 623 39.56 -2.31 -12.72
N THR A 624 38.48 -2.09 -13.46
CA THR A 624 37.94 -3.02 -14.45
C THR A 624 37.91 -2.33 -15.80
N GLU A 625 38.63 -2.88 -16.77
CA GLU A 625 38.75 -2.33 -18.13
C GLU A 625 37.84 -3.09 -19.11
N THR A 626 37.17 -2.35 -19.99
CA THR A 626 36.43 -2.90 -21.12
C THR A 626 36.87 -2.17 -22.39
N ILE A 627 37.62 -2.85 -23.26
CA ILE A 627 38.02 -2.35 -24.58
C ILE A 627 36.97 -2.73 -25.60
N PHE A 628 36.57 -1.77 -26.41
CA PHE A 628 35.52 -1.93 -27.41
C PHE A 628 36.00 -2.71 -28.63
N GLU A 629 35.19 -3.69 -29.02
CA GLU A 629 35.36 -4.37 -30.29
C GLU A 629 34.95 -3.46 -31.47
N PRO A 630 35.37 -3.76 -32.71
CA PRO A 630 34.85 -3.06 -33.88
C PRO A 630 33.31 -3.03 -33.91
N GLY A 631 32.74 -1.83 -33.99
CA GLY A 631 31.28 -1.59 -33.96
C GLY A 631 30.62 -1.69 -32.58
N GLU A 632 31.38 -1.91 -31.51
CA GLU A 632 30.89 -1.79 -30.13
C GLU A 632 30.90 -0.32 -29.70
N ASN A 633 29.78 0.16 -29.15
CA ASN A 633 29.62 1.52 -28.67
C ASN A 633 28.90 1.50 -27.32
N ILE A 634 29.22 2.50 -26.50
CA ILE A 634 28.53 2.72 -25.23
C ILE A 634 27.05 3.07 -25.46
N VAL A 635 26.17 2.45 -24.68
CA VAL A 635 24.72 2.68 -24.69
C VAL A 635 24.26 3.33 -23.38
N GLY A 636 24.90 2.98 -22.28
CA GLY A 636 24.57 3.54 -20.97
C GLY A 636 25.27 2.81 -19.84
N PHE A 637 24.71 2.96 -18.64
CA PHE A 637 25.22 2.34 -17.43
C PHE A 637 24.08 1.74 -16.61
N PHE A 638 24.32 0.56 -16.03
CA PHE A 638 23.54 0.13 -14.88
C PHE A 638 24.29 0.59 -13.63
N VAL A 639 23.57 1.17 -12.68
CA VAL A 639 24.14 1.67 -11.43
C VAL A 639 23.30 1.24 -10.24
N ARG A 640 23.93 1.16 -9.07
CA ARG A 640 23.22 1.13 -7.80
C ARG A 640 23.55 2.37 -6.98
N ALA A 641 22.54 3.14 -6.64
CA ALA A 641 22.71 4.44 -5.99
C ALA A 641 21.81 4.56 -4.75
N GLY A 642 22.40 4.98 -3.64
CA GLY A 642 21.71 5.29 -2.39
C GLY A 642 22.14 6.66 -1.90
N TYR A 643 22.87 6.70 -0.77
CA TYR A 643 23.51 7.94 -0.29
C TYR A 643 24.73 8.33 -1.13
N TRP A 644 25.33 7.36 -1.82
CA TRP A 644 26.41 7.50 -2.81
C TRP A 644 26.22 6.46 -3.91
N LEU A 645 27.16 6.37 -4.85
CA LEU A 645 27.17 5.35 -5.89
C LEU A 645 27.84 4.06 -5.40
N ASP A 646 27.04 3.04 -5.12
CA ASP A 646 27.49 1.76 -4.55
C ASP A 646 28.12 0.85 -5.62
N ALA A 647 27.51 0.78 -6.81
CA ALA A 647 27.99 -0.10 -7.89
C ALA A 647 27.71 0.47 -9.28
N ILE A 648 28.51 0.07 -10.27
CA ILE A 648 28.37 0.47 -11.67
C ILE A 648 28.75 -0.66 -12.64
N GLN A 649 28.04 -0.71 -13.76
CA GLN A 649 28.26 -1.64 -14.86
C GLN A 649 28.09 -0.89 -16.18
N LEU A 650 29.04 -1.07 -17.10
CA LEU A 650 28.95 -0.52 -18.45
C LEU A 650 27.97 -1.35 -19.29
N ILE A 651 27.12 -0.66 -20.03
CA ILE A 651 26.21 -1.26 -21.02
C ILE A 651 26.63 -0.76 -22.41
N THR A 652 26.97 -1.70 -23.30
CA THR A 652 27.25 -1.43 -24.71
C THR A 652 26.13 -2.01 -25.58
N ASN A 653 26.15 -1.71 -26.87
CA ASN A 653 25.24 -2.31 -27.86
C ASN A 653 25.48 -3.82 -28.07
N LYS A 654 26.56 -4.40 -27.51
CA LYS A 654 26.90 -5.82 -27.66
C LYS A 654 26.84 -6.60 -26.35
N ARG A 655 27.21 -5.98 -25.22
CA ARG A 655 27.39 -6.68 -23.94
C ARG A 655 27.26 -5.75 -22.74
N ARG A 656 27.28 -6.34 -21.55
CA ARG A 656 27.49 -5.63 -20.29
C ARG A 656 28.84 -6.05 -19.71
N SER A 657 29.56 -5.11 -19.11
CA SER A 657 30.77 -5.44 -18.32
C SER A 657 30.39 -6.20 -17.05
N PRO A 658 31.34 -6.71 -16.25
CA PRO A 658 31.05 -7.05 -14.86
C PRO A 658 30.49 -5.85 -14.08
N LEU A 659 29.62 -6.11 -13.10
CA LEU A 659 29.20 -5.11 -12.11
C LEU A 659 30.35 -4.95 -11.11
N VAL A 660 30.82 -3.71 -10.93
CA VAL A 660 31.89 -3.38 -9.97
C VAL A 660 31.34 -2.51 -8.84
N GLY A 661 31.97 -2.59 -7.66
CA GLY A 661 31.46 -1.97 -6.43
C GLY A 661 30.64 -2.93 -5.59
N LYS A 662 29.82 -2.40 -4.68
CA LYS A 662 28.98 -3.16 -3.75
C LYS A 662 27.62 -3.50 -4.36
N SER A 663 27.48 -4.72 -4.87
CA SER A 663 26.26 -5.19 -5.58
C SER A 663 24.97 -5.19 -4.74
N GLY A 664 25.08 -5.18 -3.40
CA GLY A 664 23.95 -5.13 -2.47
C GLY A 664 23.62 -3.74 -1.92
N GLY A 665 24.41 -2.69 -2.25
CA GLY A 665 24.14 -1.32 -1.82
C GLY A 665 23.20 -0.59 -2.78
N GLY A 666 22.50 0.44 -2.31
CA GLY A 666 21.69 1.34 -3.14
C GLY A 666 20.52 0.71 -3.92
N ASP A 667 19.73 1.55 -4.57
CA ASP A 667 18.66 1.13 -5.48
C ASP A 667 19.21 0.95 -6.91
N PRO A 668 18.75 -0.04 -7.68
CA PRO A 668 19.22 -0.26 -9.05
C PRO A 668 18.58 0.72 -10.05
N HIS A 669 19.37 1.19 -11.01
CA HIS A 669 18.93 2.09 -12.09
C HIS A 669 19.64 1.77 -13.42
N GLU A 670 18.93 1.95 -14.54
CA GLU A 670 19.53 1.95 -15.88
C GLU A 670 19.55 3.36 -16.48
N LEU A 671 20.74 3.94 -16.54
CA LEU A 671 21.04 5.22 -17.15
C LEU A 671 21.30 5.03 -18.65
N ILE A 672 20.22 4.90 -19.41
CA ILE A 672 20.22 4.75 -20.87
C ILE A 672 19.36 5.88 -21.45
N PRO A 673 19.94 6.80 -22.25
CA PRO A 673 19.19 7.86 -22.90
C PRO A 673 17.97 7.34 -23.69
N PRO A 674 16.94 8.18 -23.91
CA PRO A 674 15.79 7.81 -24.73
C PRO A 674 16.17 7.47 -26.17
N THR A 675 15.29 6.73 -26.87
CA THR A 675 15.48 6.44 -28.30
C THR A 675 15.58 7.75 -29.10
N GLY A 676 16.52 7.82 -30.04
CA GLY A 676 16.81 9.06 -30.78
C GLY A 676 17.84 9.97 -30.12
N TYR A 677 18.34 9.62 -28.92
CA TYR A 677 19.44 10.31 -28.26
C TYR A 677 20.64 9.38 -28.10
N ARG A 678 21.83 9.97 -28.05
CA ARG A 678 23.08 9.25 -27.77
C ARG A 678 23.81 9.85 -26.58
N LEU A 679 24.49 8.99 -25.85
CA LEU A 679 25.31 9.38 -24.70
C LEU A 679 26.59 10.08 -25.16
N VAL A 680 26.93 11.22 -24.54
CA VAL A 680 28.14 12.01 -24.84
C VAL A 680 28.96 12.41 -23.61
N GLY A 681 28.42 12.16 -22.41
CA GLY A 681 29.10 12.50 -21.17
C GLY A 681 28.41 11.99 -19.91
N MET A 682 28.98 12.39 -18.77
CA MET A 682 28.45 12.16 -17.42
C MET A 682 28.58 13.43 -16.58
N HIS A 683 27.69 13.58 -15.61
CA HIS A 683 27.71 14.66 -14.61
C HIS A 683 27.36 14.11 -13.23
N GLY A 684 27.75 14.80 -12.16
CA GLY A 684 27.44 14.39 -10.80
C GLY A 684 28.31 15.09 -9.77
N HIS A 685 28.33 14.55 -8.55
CA HIS A 685 29.09 15.11 -7.43
C HIS A 685 30.00 14.07 -6.78
N MET A 686 31.15 14.53 -6.29
CA MET A 686 32.11 13.68 -5.61
C MET A 686 32.65 14.30 -4.32
N VAL A 687 32.96 13.43 -3.36
CA VAL A 687 33.75 13.77 -2.17
C VAL A 687 34.97 12.84 -2.17
N ASN A 688 34.91 11.75 -1.40
CA ASN A 688 35.93 10.72 -1.38
C ASN A 688 35.71 9.64 -2.46
N TRP A 689 34.50 9.55 -3.00
CA TRP A 689 34.06 8.72 -4.12
C TRP A 689 32.86 9.42 -4.77
N LEU A 690 32.21 8.81 -5.76
CA LEU A 690 31.03 9.39 -6.41
C LEU A 690 29.83 9.35 -5.47
N TYR A 691 29.30 10.52 -5.13
CA TYR A 691 28.07 10.66 -4.32
C TYR A 691 26.84 10.78 -5.21
N GLY A 692 26.98 11.33 -6.40
CA GLY A 692 25.91 11.42 -7.36
C GLY A 692 26.36 11.24 -8.80
N ILE A 693 25.43 10.80 -9.65
CA ILE A 693 25.68 10.43 -11.04
C ILE A 693 24.45 10.69 -11.91
N GLY A 694 24.69 11.27 -13.07
CA GLY A 694 23.74 11.41 -14.17
C GLY A 694 24.48 11.33 -15.51
N VAL A 695 23.71 11.22 -16.58
CA VAL A 695 24.23 11.12 -17.94
C VAL A 695 23.99 12.40 -18.73
N VAL A 696 24.89 12.70 -19.65
CA VAL A 696 24.75 13.78 -20.63
C VAL A 696 24.57 13.18 -22.02
N TYR A 697 23.56 13.65 -22.76
CA TYR A 697 23.16 13.08 -24.04
C TYR A 697 22.67 14.16 -25.01
N GLU A 698 22.75 13.86 -26.31
CA GLU A 698 22.33 14.74 -27.40
C GLU A 698 21.46 13.98 -28.40
N ALA A 699 20.61 14.71 -29.13
CA ALA A 699 19.81 14.12 -30.21
C ALA A 699 20.72 13.58 -31.32
N ILE A 700 20.37 12.41 -31.85
CA ILE A 700 21.03 11.83 -33.01
C ILE A 700 20.52 12.60 -34.24
N GLN A 701 21.43 13.30 -34.92
CA GLN A 701 21.14 14.04 -36.16
C GLN A 701 20.98 13.11 -37.37
#